data_AF-A0A2E5ES10-F1
#
_entry.id   AF-A0A2E5ES10-F1
#
_cell.length_a   1.000
_cell.length_b   1.000
_cell.length_c   1.000
_cell.angle_alpha   90.00
_cell.angle_beta   90.00
_cell.angle_gamma   90.00
#
_symmetry.space_group_name_H-M   'P 1'
#
loop_
_entity.id
_entity.type
_entity.pdbx_description
1 polymer ?
#
loop_
_entity_poly.entity_id
_entity_poly.type
_entity_poly.pdbx_seq_one_letter_code
_entity_poly.pdbx_strand_id
1 'polypeptide(L)'
;MPNKIPIRSTAAKIWGFIFALPFLALGVWLTQLSFEHLQDMRSLTHLPPVKINEILPGEVRVTAKINSDLPTSLNGPITKTACYYFEYIKEEKGDDTWETTDHVTLFSNFVIQDDTGKIRVEPDQSVAFDAPTSHYEPGSGVRQFEKRLDAGTEVTVVGYAEKTPDGMAIKFEIPGAYVPKVTIYNEVGEQGDRGFKMLVKTVGASICFGIFVVLLYGHDGRRIIVFLSLIFALHLVVFGGLGIHLIYVDLKTGFDSIRTSKQHLRTEIDTVFDRYKLKWSGFEYPDSFATAHGLPLHEATRLDRMRINLARQQSRLATQQNAFPERYIAPLLFLPKVELIPLTDSDLKILRNLESEITGTRLFSGKSEAPAMIALGIGSCFGLLMFWFGIRCFLSSRFMENVPTTPSTGVAYGLAEVSGWIDANKDNPPKPAPFSGRPRVYFQYRKLQKTGTSKDSWKLIDEQTHLQIFDCRDDHGSIKVFPHGAKLPDEEDLVHVAVKDEDDGFRHIEYRIEPDDPVYVLGHAEVDPFTGDSLMITQPREKGIPFIVSNQTEEWIFALTATGGMLLFFMAFTAFMTAYLMISGMYGSFSPADYLAAACVGPLVLGIIAIVFHYNDLVFLRQRVERNWSNIDISLKKRSGLIPGLGTIVSEFLAHEKELQNDLAQMRSWIPSATSPENATEYLTAEHQFTTRYLGLREAHPNLRGNALADKLTKTLIELENEIALMRDGYNRAVEIYNPRIALFPDLLLAKLGGFLPADLLQFESAIQHASEIQLGCANSSSGLGTKSFDLQSTHAHPTATPLPPSLIDAAHQPTDAFAIVISLILTETRFNESNAPNLRQLLTDESLIQSVDRIHGEISAVDEPSKLLLIDQCLPAIRKLPESTDTYAIIKTLIEWDSSISLFEYTLIQIFEREHARKHDADHAPITQWHCLTGLEDDISQISSFLANLSANPAAAENISNHFQARLGDYKRLTELPLEHNTFDRVDQALNKLSHLDAANRRLIANTASEALGLVKAPTTNQVHFARAISERLYS
;
A
#
# COMPACT_ATOMS: atom_id res chain seq x y z
N MET A 1 29.50 -1.82 -9.09
CA MET A 1 28.42 -2.15 -10.05
C MET A 1 28.74 -3.47 -10.75
N PRO A 2 27.75 -4.25 -11.22
CA PRO A 2 26.31 -3.94 -11.33
C PRO A 2 25.58 -4.40 -10.06
N ASN A 3 24.90 -3.53 -9.31
CA ASN A 3 23.58 -2.95 -9.64
C ASN A 3 22.67 -3.92 -10.40
N LYS A 4 22.15 -4.91 -9.68
CA LYS A 4 20.84 -5.49 -9.94
C LYS A 4 20.02 -5.56 -8.65
N ILE A 5 19.76 -4.39 -8.05
CA ILE A 5 18.58 -4.15 -7.21
C ILE A 5 17.99 -2.85 -7.77
N PRO A 6 16.73 -2.84 -8.21
CA PRO A 6 16.51 -2.52 -9.62
C PRO A 6 16.05 -1.08 -9.86
N ILE A 7 16.63 -0.47 -10.90
CA ILE A 7 16.06 0.64 -11.70
C ILE A 7 14.65 0.28 -12.25
N ARG A 8 14.18 -0.97 -12.06
CA ARG A 8 12.81 -1.38 -12.36
C ARG A 8 11.76 -0.64 -11.53
N SER A 9 12.00 -0.13 -10.32
CA SER A 9 10.88 0.41 -9.52
C SER A 9 10.26 1.67 -10.16
N THR A 10 11.05 2.65 -10.58
CA THR A 10 10.55 3.87 -11.23
C THR A 10 10.05 3.61 -12.65
N ALA A 11 10.76 2.79 -13.43
CA ALA A 11 10.30 2.40 -14.76
C ALA A 11 8.99 1.59 -14.70
N ALA A 12 8.87 0.63 -13.76
CA ALA A 12 7.65 -0.15 -13.56
C ALA A 12 6.48 0.71 -13.05
N LYS A 13 6.74 1.74 -12.24
CA LYS A 13 5.73 2.73 -11.85
C LYS A 13 5.19 3.50 -13.06
N ILE A 14 6.08 3.97 -13.94
CA ILE A 14 5.71 4.71 -15.15
C ILE A 14 4.97 3.80 -16.14
N TRP A 15 5.49 2.60 -16.40
CA TRP A 15 4.84 1.62 -17.26
C TRP A 15 3.50 1.16 -16.67
N GLY A 16 3.43 0.93 -15.35
CA GLY A 16 2.22 0.60 -14.63
C GLY A 16 1.15 1.68 -14.81
N PHE A 17 1.51 2.95 -14.70
CA PHE A 17 0.60 4.08 -14.97
C PHE A 17 0.10 4.09 -16.43
N ILE A 18 1.00 3.91 -17.40
CA ILE A 18 0.65 3.88 -18.83
C ILE A 18 -0.30 2.70 -19.13
N PHE A 19 -0.02 1.51 -18.59
CA PHE A 19 -0.88 0.33 -18.78
C PHE A 19 -2.19 0.41 -17.99
N ALA A 20 -2.27 1.23 -16.94
CA ALA A 20 -3.49 1.42 -16.16
C ALA A 20 -4.55 2.26 -16.90
N LEU A 21 -4.15 3.31 -17.64
CA LEU A 21 -5.07 4.24 -18.29
C LEU A 21 -6.13 3.59 -19.22
N PRO A 22 -5.80 2.59 -20.07
CA PRO A 22 -6.80 1.87 -20.86
C PRO A 22 -7.89 1.22 -20.01
N PHE A 23 -7.58 0.69 -18.83
CA PHE A 23 -8.56 0.08 -17.94
C PHE A 23 -9.49 1.12 -17.30
N LEU A 24 -8.97 2.31 -16.97
CA LEU A 24 -9.81 3.42 -16.52
C LEU A 24 -10.81 3.82 -17.61
N ALA A 25 -10.33 4.01 -18.84
CA ALA A 25 -11.17 4.37 -19.99
C ALA A 25 -12.22 3.29 -20.29
N LEU A 26 -11.82 2.02 -20.29
CA LEU A 26 -12.73 0.89 -20.48
C LEU A 26 -13.77 0.80 -19.36
N GLY A 27 -13.37 1.03 -18.11
CA GLY A 27 -14.29 1.06 -16.96
C GLY A 27 -15.34 2.17 -17.08
N VAL A 28 -14.93 3.38 -17.47
CA VAL A 28 -15.85 4.51 -17.72
C VAL A 28 -16.81 4.18 -18.87
N TRP A 29 -16.29 3.64 -19.99
CA TRP A 29 -17.12 3.26 -21.14
C TRP A 29 -18.15 2.18 -20.79
N LEU A 30 -17.76 1.14 -20.05
CA LEU A 30 -18.67 0.09 -19.57
C LEU A 30 -19.73 0.65 -18.60
N THR A 31 -19.35 1.63 -17.76
CA THR A 31 -20.28 2.32 -16.86
C THR A 31 -21.34 3.08 -17.67
N GLN A 32 -20.93 3.74 -18.75
CA GLN A 32 -21.81 4.47 -19.65
C GLN A 32 -22.79 3.54 -20.37
N LEU A 33 -22.28 2.43 -20.92
CA LEU A 33 -23.11 1.38 -21.53
C LEU A 33 -24.07 0.71 -20.54
N SER A 34 -23.67 0.58 -19.28
CA SER A 34 -24.51 0.06 -18.21
C SER A 34 -25.68 1.01 -17.93
N PHE A 35 -25.38 2.32 -17.86
CA PHE A 35 -26.38 3.36 -17.65
C PHE A 35 -27.40 3.44 -18.79
N GLU A 36 -26.97 3.32 -20.05
CA GLU A 36 -27.88 3.25 -21.21
C GLU A 36 -28.88 2.09 -21.07
N HIS A 37 -28.41 0.88 -20.71
CA HIS A 37 -29.29 -0.28 -20.54
C HIS A 37 -30.24 -0.13 -19.35
N LEU A 38 -29.80 0.58 -18.30
CA LEU A 38 -30.64 0.93 -17.17
C LEU A 38 -31.75 1.90 -17.59
N GLN A 39 -31.41 2.95 -18.34
CA GLN A 39 -32.40 3.89 -18.88
C GLN A 39 -33.40 3.19 -19.82
N ASP A 40 -32.92 2.31 -20.70
CA ASP A 40 -33.77 1.52 -21.59
C ASP A 40 -34.70 0.57 -20.83
N MET A 41 -34.24 -0.02 -19.74
CA MET A 41 -35.09 -0.86 -18.90
C MET A 41 -36.17 -0.02 -18.20
N ARG A 42 -35.81 1.19 -17.75
CA ARG A 42 -36.70 2.08 -17.02
C ARG A 42 -37.69 2.82 -17.91
N SER A 43 -37.32 3.18 -19.14
CA SER A 43 -38.26 3.76 -20.11
C SER A 43 -39.47 2.86 -20.35
N LEU A 44 -39.30 1.52 -20.27
CA LEU A 44 -40.39 0.55 -20.34
C LEU A 44 -41.32 0.54 -19.11
N THR A 45 -40.87 1.05 -17.95
CA THR A 45 -41.64 1.07 -16.70
C THR A 45 -42.32 2.42 -16.42
N HIS A 46 -41.87 3.50 -17.06
CA HIS A 46 -42.39 4.86 -16.83
C HIS A 46 -43.79 5.11 -17.41
N LEU A 47 -44.21 4.36 -18.42
CA LEU A 47 -45.55 4.50 -19.02
C LEU A 47 -46.53 3.53 -18.36
N PRO A 48 -47.48 3.97 -17.52
CA PRO A 48 -48.54 3.10 -17.04
C PRO A 48 -49.38 2.57 -18.21
N PRO A 49 -49.99 1.38 -18.08
CA PRO A 49 -50.97 0.97 -19.06
C PRO A 49 -52.18 1.90 -18.96
N VAL A 50 -52.68 2.35 -20.10
CA VAL A 50 -53.83 3.24 -20.22
C VAL A 50 -54.87 2.57 -21.13
N LYS A 51 -56.14 2.64 -20.74
CA LYS A 51 -57.25 2.19 -21.57
C LYS A 51 -57.51 3.17 -22.71
N ILE A 52 -57.99 2.69 -23.85
CA ILE A 52 -58.08 3.49 -25.08
C ILE A 52 -58.86 4.81 -24.90
N ASN A 53 -59.97 4.80 -24.16
CA ASN A 53 -60.75 6.02 -23.92
C ASN A 53 -60.11 7.02 -22.95
N GLU A 54 -59.02 6.64 -22.29
CA GLU A 54 -58.34 7.42 -21.25
C GLU A 54 -57.03 8.03 -21.77
N ILE A 55 -56.74 7.80 -23.06
CA ILE A 55 -55.54 8.29 -23.71
C ILE A 55 -55.60 9.81 -23.86
N LEU A 56 -54.53 10.48 -23.42
CA LEU A 56 -54.25 11.88 -23.73
C LEU A 56 -53.21 11.94 -24.86
N PRO A 57 -53.21 13.01 -25.69
CA PRO A 57 -52.10 13.27 -26.60
C PRO A 57 -50.78 13.24 -25.82
N GLY A 58 -49.79 12.49 -26.31
CA GLY A 58 -48.55 12.22 -25.59
C GLY A 58 -48.11 10.77 -25.63
N GLU A 59 -47.12 10.42 -24.81
CA GLU A 59 -46.59 9.07 -24.70
C GLU A 59 -47.60 8.12 -24.06
N VAL A 60 -47.85 6.98 -24.70
CA VAL A 60 -48.90 6.05 -24.28
C VAL A 60 -48.42 4.61 -24.34
N ARG A 61 -48.96 3.82 -23.41
CA ARG A 61 -48.83 2.36 -23.41
C ARG A 61 -50.21 1.75 -23.34
N VAL A 62 -50.56 0.97 -24.37
CA VAL A 62 -51.89 0.38 -24.53
C VAL A 62 -51.75 -1.10 -24.84
N THR A 63 -52.45 -1.94 -24.08
CA THR A 63 -52.57 -3.38 -24.36
C THR A 63 -53.98 -3.66 -24.83
N ALA A 64 -54.10 -4.16 -26.06
CA ALA A 64 -55.39 -4.33 -26.73
C ALA A 64 -55.29 -5.40 -27.83
N LYS A 65 -56.43 -5.93 -28.26
CA LYS A 65 -56.47 -6.92 -29.35
C LYS A 65 -56.49 -6.22 -30.70
N ILE A 66 -55.73 -6.74 -31.66
CA ILE A 66 -55.79 -6.26 -33.04
C ILE A 66 -57.18 -6.58 -33.60
N ASN A 67 -57.88 -5.54 -34.02
CA ASN A 67 -59.22 -5.63 -34.57
C ASN A 67 -59.15 -5.87 -36.10
N SER A 68 -60.14 -6.56 -36.65
CA SER A 68 -60.23 -6.91 -38.08
C SER A 68 -60.94 -5.86 -38.94
N ASP A 69 -61.22 -4.67 -38.40
CA ASP A 69 -62.01 -3.63 -39.08
C ASP A 69 -61.30 -2.98 -40.29
N LEU A 70 -59.97 -3.01 -40.33
CA LEU A 70 -59.19 -2.59 -41.50
C LEU A 70 -58.88 -3.81 -42.38
N PRO A 71 -58.99 -3.70 -43.72
CA PRO A 71 -58.56 -4.79 -44.60
C PRO A 71 -57.05 -5.00 -44.42
N THR A 72 -56.65 -6.22 -44.05
CA THR A 72 -55.24 -6.64 -44.02
C THR A 72 -54.66 -6.51 -45.44
N SER A 73 -53.66 -5.65 -45.62
CA SER A 73 -53.03 -5.42 -46.92
C SER A 73 -51.82 -6.33 -47.20
N LEU A 74 -51.43 -7.18 -46.24
CA LEU A 74 -50.22 -8.01 -46.31
C LEU A 74 -50.57 -9.49 -46.10
N ASN A 75 -49.87 -10.35 -46.83
CA ASN A 75 -49.88 -11.79 -46.63
C ASN A 75 -48.45 -12.26 -46.36
N GLY A 76 -48.27 -13.08 -45.31
CA GLY A 76 -46.96 -13.62 -44.97
C GLY A 76 -46.37 -14.44 -46.13
N PRO A 77 -45.08 -14.26 -46.49
CA PRO A 77 -44.48 -14.90 -47.65
C PRO A 77 -44.39 -16.43 -47.54
N ILE A 78 -44.28 -16.99 -46.33
CA ILE A 78 -44.21 -18.46 -46.14
C ILE A 78 -45.60 -19.01 -45.89
N THR A 79 -46.26 -18.55 -44.82
CA THR A 79 -47.54 -19.11 -44.36
C THR A 79 -48.75 -18.63 -45.15
N LYS A 80 -48.59 -17.62 -46.03
CA LYS A 80 -49.66 -17.01 -46.85
C LYS A 80 -50.87 -16.56 -46.03
N THR A 81 -50.66 -16.30 -44.75
CA THR A 81 -51.70 -15.88 -43.82
C THR A 81 -51.79 -14.35 -43.84
N ALA A 82 -53.02 -13.82 -43.81
CA ALA A 82 -53.27 -12.40 -43.76
C ALA A 82 -52.76 -11.81 -42.43
N CYS A 83 -51.92 -10.78 -42.50
CA CYS A 83 -51.25 -10.18 -41.35
C CYS A 83 -51.14 -8.66 -41.50
N TYR A 84 -50.80 -7.98 -40.40
CA TYR A 84 -50.56 -6.54 -40.37
C TYR A 84 -49.06 -6.18 -40.32
N TYR A 85 -48.23 -7.14 -39.96
CA TYR A 85 -46.78 -7.05 -39.99
C TYR A 85 -46.20 -8.42 -40.33
N PHE A 86 -45.16 -8.46 -41.14
CA PHE A 86 -44.27 -9.60 -41.19
C PHE A 86 -42.81 -9.20 -41.38
N GLU A 87 -41.92 -10.02 -40.83
CA GLU A 87 -40.49 -10.01 -41.09
C GLU A 87 -40.09 -11.39 -41.60
N TYR A 88 -39.49 -11.42 -42.79
CA TYR A 88 -39.01 -12.61 -43.45
C TYR A 88 -37.50 -12.57 -43.56
N ILE A 89 -36.83 -13.61 -43.03
CA ILE A 89 -35.38 -13.79 -43.10
C ILE A 89 -35.12 -15.14 -43.75
N LYS A 90 -34.40 -15.14 -44.87
CA LYS A 90 -33.88 -16.34 -45.53
C LYS A 90 -32.38 -16.42 -45.32
N GLU A 91 -31.91 -17.52 -44.77
CA GLU A 91 -30.50 -17.79 -44.56
C GLU A 91 -30.07 -19.04 -45.31
N GLU A 92 -28.93 -18.95 -45.97
CA GLU A 92 -28.29 -20.07 -46.67
C GLU A 92 -26.99 -20.43 -45.97
N LYS A 93 -26.65 -21.73 -45.97
CA LYS A 93 -25.50 -22.27 -45.28
C LYS A 93 -24.24 -22.10 -46.14
N GLY A 94 -23.31 -21.25 -45.70
CA GLY A 94 -21.96 -21.14 -46.25
C GLY A 94 -21.01 -22.23 -45.71
N ASP A 95 -19.69 -22.01 -45.85
CA ASP A 95 -18.66 -22.99 -45.47
C ASP A 95 -18.68 -23.36 -43.98
N ASP A 96 -18.99 -22.42 -43.08
CA ASP A 96 -19.13 -22.67 -41.63
C ASP A 96 -20.12 -21.74 -40.89
N THR A 97 -20.78 -20.82 -41.60
CA THR A 97 -21.75 -19.87 -41.02
C THR A 97 -23.00 -19.74 -41.88
N TRP A 98 -24.12 -19.35 -41.26
CA TRP A 98 -25.36 -19.03 -41.97
C TRP A 98 -25.30 -17.58 -42.43
N GLU A 99 -25.55 -17.32 -43.71
CA GLU A 99 -25.56 -15.98 -44.29
C GLU A 99 -26.99 -15.60 -44.68
N THR A 100 -27.43 -14.39 -44.28
CA THR A 100 -28.73 -13.84 -44.67
C THR A 100 -28.71 -13.45 -46.14
N THR A 101 -29.48 -14.15 -46.96
CA THR A 101 -29.57 -13.91 -48.42
C THR A 101 -30.76 -13.04 -48.79
N ASP A 102 -31.82 -13.05 -47.99
CA ASP A 102 -33.01 -12.22 -48.20
C ASP A 102 -33.57 -11.77 -46.84
N HIS A 103 -33.88 -10.48 -46.72
CA HIS A 103 -34.49 -9.88 -45.53
C HIS A 103 -35.51 -8.85 -45.95
N VAL A 104 -36.78 -9.14 -45.69
CA VAL A 104 -37.90 -8.26 -46.05
C VAL A 104 -38.75 -8.01 -44.82
N THR A 105 -38.98 -6.73 -44.52
CA THR A 105 -39.88 -6.29 -43.45
C THR A 105 -40.95 -5.40 -44.03
N LEU A 106 -42.22 -5.76 -43.82
CA LEU A 106 -43.37 -4.98 -44.27
C LEU A 106 -44.41 -4.87 -43.15
N PHE A 107 -45.03 -3.70 -43.05
CA PHE A 107 -46.07 -3.38 -42.09
C PHE A 107 -47.19 -2.58 -42.73
N SER A 108 -48.38 -2.64 -42.15
CA SER A 108 -49.54 -1.85 -42.53
C SER A 108 -50.20 -1.22 -41.32
N ASN A 109 -51.03 -0.20 -41.54
CA ASN A 109 -51.80 0.43 -40.46
C ASN A 109 -52.85 -0.56 -39.94
N PHE A 110 -53.03 -0.60 -38.62
CA PHE A 110 -54.00 -1.49 -37.98
C PHE A 110 -54.77 -0.76 -36.87
N VAL A 111 -55.88 -1.35 -36.43
CA VAL A 111 -56.68 -0.83 -35.31
C VAL A 111 -56.57 -1.81 -34.15
N ILE A 112 -56.35 -1.29 -32.96
CA ILE A 112 -56.41 -2.07 -31.72
C ILE A 112 -57.69 -1.73 -30.95
N GLN A 113 -58.26 -2.72 -30.27
CA GLN A 113 -59.51 -2.62 -29.52
C GLN A 113 -59.37 -3.22 -28.12
N ASP A 114 -59.81 -2.45 -27.12
CA ASP A 114 -59.99 -2.90 -25.74
C ASP A 114 -61.48 -2.85 -25.33
N ASP A 115 -61.76 -3.04 -24.04
CA ASP A 115 -63.10 -2.98 -23.47
C ASP A 115 -63.70 -1.55 -23.45
N THR A 116 -62.88 -0.53 -23.69
CA THR A 116 -63.29 0.87 -23.65
C THR A 116 -63.49 1.48 -25.04
N GLY A 117 -62.65 1.17 -26.03
CA GLY A 117 -62.69 1.81 -27.34
C GLY A 117 -61.80 1.17 -28.40
N LYS A 118 -61.65 1.88 -29.53
CA LYS A 118 -60.80 1.51 -30.68
C LYS A 118 -59.86 2.67 -31.01
N ILE A 119 -58.60 2.37 -31.31
CA ILE A 119 -57.60 3.37 -31.73
C ILE A 119 -56.78 2.85 -32.92
N ARG A 120 -56.45 3.75 -33.85
CA ARG A 120 -55.62 3.45 -35.03
C ARG A 120 -54.14 3.50 -34.64
N VAL A 121 -53.36 2.54 -35.12
CA VAL A 121 -51.90 2.48 -34.97
C VAL A 121 -51.28 2.63 -36.36
N GLU A 122 -50.41 3.62 -36.50
CA GLU A 122 -49.74 3.99 -37.75
C GLU A 122 -48.22 3.76 -37.58
N PRO A 123 -47.75 2.51 -37.79
CA PRO A 123 -46.34 2.18 -37.64
C PRO A 123 -45.47 2.79 -38.75
N ASP A 124 -44.21 3.07 -38.41
CA ASP A 124 -43.18 3.55 -39.33
C ASP A 124 -41.92 2.66 -39.21
N GLN A 125 -40.82 3.07 -39.87
CA GLN A 125 -39.55 2.34 -39.83
C GLN A 125 -38.84 2.38 -38.46
N SER A 126 -39.23 3.29 -37.55
CA SER A 126 -38.63 3.41 -36.23
C SER A 126 -39.18 2.37 -35.23
N VAL A 127 -40.31 1.74 -35.55
CA VAL A 127 -40.98 0.77 -34.67
C VAL A 127 -40.26 -0.56 -34.64
N ALA A 128 -39.86 -0.98 -33.45
CA ALA A 128 -39.47 -2.36 -33.21
C ALA A 128 -40.73 -3.23 -33.09
N PHE A 129 -40.84 -4.25 -33.93
CA PHE A 129 -41.90 -5.25 -33.87
C PHE A 129 -41.37 -6.55 -33.28
N ASP A 130 -42.01 -7.02 -32.21
CA ASP A 130 -41.72 -8.30 -31.60
C ASP A 130 -42.92 -9.23 -31.74
N ALA A 131 -42.77 -10.19 -32.64
CA ALA A 131 -43.81 -11.06 -33.13
C ALA A 131 -43.36 -12.54 -33.06
N PRO A 132 -44.29 -13.49 -32.92
CA PRO A 132 -43.95 -14.91 -32.82
C PRO A 132 -43.23 -15.36 -34.10
N THR A 133 -42.08 -16.01 -33.92
CA THR A 133 -41.26 -16.51 -35.03
C THR A 133 -41.67 -17.92 -35.40
N SER A 134 -42.01 -18.12 -36.67
CA SER A 134 -42.18 -19.43 -37.29
C SER A 134 -40.91 -19.80 -38.06
N HIS A 135 -40.51 -21.06 -37.99
CA HIS A 135 -39.30 -21.59 -38.62
C HIS A 135 -39.66 -22.63 -39.67
N TYR A 136 -39.03 -22.55 -40.84
CA TYR A 136 -39.27 -23.45 -41.97
C TYR A 136 -37.95 -23.82 -42.65
N GLU A 137 -37.70 -25.12 -42.83
CA GLU A 137 -36.53 -25.66 -43.53
C GLU A 137 -36.98 -26.43 -44.78
N PRO A 138 -37.02 -25.78 -45.96
CA PRO A 138 -37.45 -26.44 -47.20
C PRO A 138 -36.42 -27.43 -47.80
N GLY A 139 -35.18 -27.50 -47.27
CA GLY A 139 -34.13 -28.39 -47.78
C GLY A 139 -32.82 -28.33 -46.97
N SER A 140 -31.80 -29.11 -47.36
CA SER A 140 -30.49 -29.11 -46.68
C SER A 140 -29.70 -27.83 -46.98
N GLY A 141 -29.48 -26.99 -45.98
CA GLY A 141 -28.65 -25.79 -46.10
C GLY A 141 -29.40 -24.48 -46.37
N VAL A 142 -30.73 -24.46 -46.26
CA VAL A 142 -31.54 -23.23 -46.28
C VAL A 142 -32.51 -23.24 -45.12
N ARG A 143 -32.51 -22.19 -44.30
CA ARG A 143 -33.49 -21.97 -43.24
C ARG A 143 -34.20 -20.65 -43.44
N GLN A 144 -35.50 -20.65 -43.20
CA GLN A 144 -36.37 -19.49 -43.36
C GLN A 144 -37.09 -19.19 -42.05
N PHE A 145 -37.11 -17.92 -41.68
CA PHE A 145 -37.82 -17.42 -40.51
C PHE A 145 -38.90 -16.44 -40.98
N GLU A 146 -40.10 -16.60 -40.44
CA GLU A 146 -41.20 -15.66 -40.66
C GLU A 146 -41.76 -15.25 -39.29
N LYS A 147 -41.61 -13.97 -38.94
CA LYS A 147 -42.31 -13.34 -37.82
C LYS A 147 -43.54 -12.62 -38.34
N ARG A 148 -44.68 -12.70 -37.66
CA ARG A 148 -45.93 -12.08 -38.13
C ARG A 148 -46.88 -11.63 -37.02
N LEU A 149 -47.66 -10.57 -37.27
CA LEU A 149 -48.76 -10.15 -36.41
C LEU A 149 -50.12 -10.38 -37.07
N ASP A 150 -50.91 -11.27 -36.47
CA ASP A 150 -52.20 -11.72 -36.99
C ASP A 150 -53.37 -10.93 -36.32
N ALA A 151 -54.52 -10.85 -36.99
CA ALA A 151 -55.73 -10.29 -36.40
C ALA A 151 -56.19 -11.07 -35.15
N GLY A 152 -56.71 -10.38 -34.14
CA GLY A 152 -57.15 -10.97 -32.87
C GLY A 152 -56.03 -11.21 -31.85
N THR A 153 -54.76 -11.03 -32.25
CA THR A 153 -53.60 -11.10 -31.34
C THR A 153 -53.66 -9.95 -30.36
N GLU A 154 -53.42 -10.24 -29.08
CA GLU A 154 -53.24 -9.22 -28.06
C GLU A 154 -51.83 -8.64 -28.17
N VAL A 155 -51.74 -7.33 -28.33
CA VAL A 155 -50.48 -6.61 -28.51
C VAL A 155 -50.38 -5.49 -27.50
N THR A 156 -49.16 -5.25 -27.03
CA THR A 156 -48.82 -4.04 -26.29
C THR A 156 -48.13 -3.06 -27.23
N VAL A 157 -48.69 -1.86 -27.33
CA VAL A 157 -48.20 -0.78 -28.18
C VAL A 157 -47.66 0.34 -27.29
N VAL A 158 -46.40 0.70 -27.51
CA VAL A 158 -45.71 1.83 -26.87
C VAL A 158 -45.38 2.84 -27.96
N GLY A 159 -46.04 4.00 -27.91
CA GLY A 159 -45.99 5.01 -28.97
C GLY A 159 -46.42 6.39 -28.50
N TYR A 160 -46.55 7.33 -29.42
CA TYR A 160 -47.05 8.67 -29.18
C TYR A 160 -48.47 8.81 -29.74
N ALA A 161 -49.44 9.08 -28.87
CA ALA A 161 -50.80 9.40 -29.28
C ALA A 161 -50.88 10.84 -29.77
N GLU A 162 -51.31 11.00 -31.02
CA GLU A 162 -51.53 12.29 -31.65
C GLU A 162 -52.97 12.39 -32.17
N LYS A 163 -53.50 13.61 -32.22
CA LYS A 163 -54.80 13.90 -32.82
C LYS A 163 -54.64 14.08 -34.33
N THR A 164 -55.20 13.16 -35.11
CA THR A 164 -55.28 13.23 -36.57
C THR A 164 -56.66 13.72 -37.01
N PRO A 165 -56.85 14.13 -38.28
CA PRO A 165 -58.16 14.54 -38.81
C PRO A 165 -59.25 13.46 -38.66
N ASP A 166 -58.85 12.18 -38.61
CA ASP A 166 -59.72 11.00 -38.51
C ASP A 166 -60.00 10.56 -37.06
N GLY A 167 -59.38 11.20 -36.06
CA GLY A 167 -59.50 10.80 -34.64
C GLY A 167 -58.15 10.78 -33.92
N MET A 168 -58.04 9.99 -32.87
CA MET A 168 -56.75 9.78 -32.20
C MET A 168 -56.02 8.60 -32.86
N ALA A 169 -54.72 8.74 -33.10
CA ALA A 169 -53.88 7.67 -33.63
C ALA A 169 -52.57 7.58 -32.85
N ILE A 170 -52.03 6.37 -32.73
CA ILE A 170 -50.70 6.13 -32.16
C ILE A 170 -49.71 6.11 -33.32
N LYS A 171 -48.78 7.06 -33.29
CA LYS A 171 -47.64 7.16 -34.22
C LYS A 171 -46.34 6.89 -33.47
N PHE A 172 -45.27 6.69 -34.24
CA PHE A 172 -43.96 6.32 -33.68
C PHE A 172 -42.81 7.21 -34.15
N GLU A 173 -43.04 8.12 -35.10
CA GLU A 173 -42.14 9.27 -35.34
C GLU A 173 -41.87 9.93 -33.99
N ILE A 174 -40.61 10.22 -33.65
CA ILE A 174 -40.20 10.49 -32.25
C ILE A 174 -40.40 11.97 -31.87
N PRO A 175 -41.45 12.29 -31.10
CA PRO A 175 -41.37 13.31 -30.06
C PRO A 175 -41.58 12.65 -28.69
N GLY A 176 -40.51 12.40 -27.93
CA GLY A 176 -40.63 11.86 -26.56
C GLY A 176 -39.42 11.06 -26.08
N ALA A 177 -39.49 10.57 -24.84
CA ALA A 177 -38.49 9.75 -24.15
C ALA A 177 -38.99 8.31 -23.92
N TYR A 178 -39.52 7.67 -24.97
CA TYR A 178 -39.99 6.28 -24.95
C TYR A 178 -39.33 5.46 -26.06
N VAL A 179 -39.40 4.13 -25.94
CA VAL A 179 -38.91 3.19 -26.98
C VAL A 179 -40.09 2.75 -27.84
N PRO A 180 -40.20 3.19 -29.12
CA PRO A 180 -41.31 2.85 -30.00
C PRO A 180 -41.35 1.34 -30.27
N LYS A 181 -42.42 0.68 -29.86
CA LYS A 181 -42.49 -0.78 -29.91
C LYS A 181 -43.91 -1.33 -30.01
N VAL A 182 -44.05 -2.43 -30.74
CA VAL A 182 -45.23 -3.29 -30.76
C VAL A 182 -44.79 -4.71 -30.41
N THR A 183 -45.25 -5.26 -29.28
CA THR A 183 -44.81 -6.59 -28.81
C THR A 183 -45.98 -7.48 -28.39
N ILE A 184 -45.84 -8.78 -28.64
CA ILE A 184 -46.71 -9.83 -28.09
C ILE A 184 -46.11 -10.52 -26.86
N TYR A 185 -44.84 -10.22 -26.53
CA TYR A 185 -44.14 -10.88 -25.43
C TYR A 185 -44.36 -10.15 -24.11
N ASN A 186 -44.22 -10.89 -23.01
CA ASN A 186 -44.38 -10.34 -21.67
C ASN A 186 -43.21 -9.41 -21.34
N GLU A 187 -43.53 -8.15 -21.00
CA GLU A 187 -42.57 -7.06 -20.72
C GLU A 187 -41.53 -7.43 -19.67
N VAL A 188 -41.94 -8.24 -18.68
CA VAL A 188 -41.08 -8.61 -17.56
C VAL A 188 -39.87 -9.44 -18.02
N GLY A 189 -39.99 -10.22 -19.10
CA GLY A 189 -38.88 -10.99 -19.67
C GLY A 189 -37.83 -10.10 -20.35
N GLU A 190 -38.27 -9.09 -21.09
CA GLU A 190 -37.38 -8.15 -21.78
C GLU A 190 -36.66 -7.20 -20.81
N GLN A 191 -37.37 -6.77 -19.77
CA GLN A 191 -36.79 -6.00 -18.67
C GLN A 191 -35.70 -6.82 -17.95
N GLY A 192 -35.92 -8.13 -17.77
CA GLY A 192 -34.94 -9.04 -17.22
C GLY A 192 -33.65 -9.15 -18.04
N ASP A 193 -33.75 -9.30 -19.37
CA ASP A 193 -32.58 -9.36 -20.26
C ASP A 193 -31.77 -8.05 -20.24
N ARG A 194 -32.42 -6.89 -20.29
CA ARG A 194 -31.75 -5.58 -20.19
C ARG A 194 -31.10 -5.39 -18.82
N GLY A 195 -31.80 -5.76 -17.74
CA GLY A 195 -31.27 -5.73 -16.38
C GLY A 195 -30.05 -6.64 -16.20
N PHE A 196 -30.06 -7.83 -16.81
CA PHE A 196 -28.91 -8.74 -16.79
C PHE A 196 -27.71 -8.17 -17.55
N LYS A 197 -27.92 -7.66 -18.78
CA LYS A 197 -26.85 -7.00 -19.57
C LYS A 197 -26.26 -5.80 -18.85
N MET A 198 -27.11 -5.01 -18.18
CA MET A 198 -26.71 -3.90 -17.32
C MET A 198 -25.82 -4.39 -16.15
N LEU A 199 -26.21 -5.48 -15.48
CA LEU A 199 -25.45 -6.07 -14.40
C LEU A 199 -24.06 -6.55 -14.88
N VAL A 200 -24.00 -7.28 -16.00
CA VAL A 200 -22.73 -7.75 -16.59
C VAL A 200 -21.76 -6.60 -16.87
N LYS A 201 -22.25 -5.50 -17.46
CA LYS A 201 -21.45 -4.31 -17.76
C LYS A 201 -20.97 -3.61 -16.49
N THR A 202 -21.82 -3.55 -15.47
CA THR A 202 -21.49 -2.98 -14.15
C THR A 202 -20.38 -3.76 -13.46
N VAL A 203 -20.43 -5.09 -13.50
CA VAL A 203 -19.37 -5.96 -12.98
C VAL A 203 -18.09 -5.79 -13.80
N GLY A 204 -18.19 -5.73 -15.13
CA GLY A 204 -17.05 -5.47 -16.00
C GLY A 204 -16.37 -4.13 -15.69
N ALA A 205 -17.15 -3.06 -15.46
CA ALA A 205 -16.63 -1.75 -15.07
C ALA A 205 -15.90 -1.81 -13.73
N SER A 206 -16.52 -2.46 -12.72
CA SER A 206 -15.90 -2.71 -11.40
C SER A 206 -14.53 -3.37 -11.55
N ILE A 207 -14.44 -4.47 -12.31
CA ILE A 207 -13.19 -5.20 -12.56
C ILE A 207 -12.14 -4.30 -13.22
N CYS A 208 -12.51 -3.50 -14.22
CA CYS A 208 -11.59 -2.58 -14.87
C CYS A 208 -11.03 -1.54 -13.89
N PHE A 209 -11.88 -0.97 -13.04
CA PHE A 209 -11.45 -0.04 -11.98
C PHE A 209 -10.52 -0.72 -10.95
N GLY A 210 -10.80 -1.97 -10.57
CA GLY A 210 -9.91 -2.73 -9.69
C GLY A 210 -8.54 -2.96 -10.32
N ILE A 211 -8.49 -3.39 -11.58
CA ILE A 211 -7.22 -3.58 -12.32
C ILE A 211 -6.45 -2.26 -12.43
N PHE A 212 -7.15 -1.16 -12.73
CA PHE A 212 -6.56 0.18 -12.76
C PHE A 212 -5.85 0.53 -11.44
N VAL A 213 -6.52 0.35 -10.30
CA VAL A 213 -5.91 0.67 -8.99
C VAL A 213 -4.79 -0.31 -8.64
N VAL A 214 -4.90 -1.59 -9.00
CA VAL A 214 -3.83 -2.59 -8.80
C VAL A 214 -2.58 -2.23 -9.61
N LEU A 215 -2.71 -1.81 -10.86
CA LEU A 215 -1.57 -1.39 -11.67
C LEU A 215 -0.91 -0.10 -11.14
N LEU A 216 -1.69 0.79 -10.52
CA LEU A 216 -1.18 2.02 -9.92
C LEU A 216 -0.49 1.81 -8.56
N TYR A 217 -1.00 0.93 -7.71
CA TYR A 217 -0.58 0.84 -6.30
C TYR A 217 -0.14 -0.55 -5.85
N GLY A 218 -0.32 -1.59 -6.67
CA GLY A 218 0.07 -2.96 -6.35
C GLY A 218 1.57 -3.20 -6.29
N HIS A 219 2.40 -2.20 -6.61
CA HIS A 219 3.85 -2.28 -6.45
C HIS A 219 4.33 -1.76 -5.07
N ASP A 220 3.58 -0.85 -4.43
CA ASP A 220 3.93 -0.21 -3.15
C ASP A 220 3.25 -0.96 -1.98
N GLY A 221 3.42 -2.28 -1.90
CA GLY A 221 2.67 -3.21 -1.05
C GLY A 221 2.41 -2.77 0.40
N ARG A 222 3.20 -1.85 0.97
CA ARG A 222 3.06 -1.24 2.31
C ARG A 222 1.84 -0.32 2.46
N ARG A 223 1.15 0.06 1.38
CA ARG A 223 0.01 1.00 1.41
C ARG A 223 -1.35 0.34 1.13
N ILE A 224 -1.60 -0.85 1.68
CA ILE A 224 -2.86 -1.60 1.43
C ILE A 224 -4.11 -0.81 1.84
N ILE A 225 -4.07 -0.11 2.98
CA ILE A 225 -5.22 0.71 3.42
C ILE A 225 -5.50 1.81 2.39
N VAL A 226 -4.46 2.41 1.81
CA VAL A 226 -4.60 3.43 0.75
C VAL A 226 -5.21 2.80 -0.51
N PHE A 227 -4.68 1.66 -0.96
CA PHE A 227 -5.21 0.92 -2.10
C PHE A 227 -6.71 0.62 -1.93
N LEU A 228 -7.06 0.03 -0.78
CA LEU A 228 -8.42 -0.40 -0.49
C LEU A 228 -9.36 0.82 -0.35
N SER A 229 -8.88 1.90 0.26
CA SER A 229 -9.60 3.18 0.35
C SER A 229 -9.81 3.82 -1.03
N LEU A 230 -8.82 3.76 -1.92
CA LEU A 230 -8.93 4.30 -3.29
C LEU A 230 -9.94 3.51 -4.12
N ILE A 231 -9.90 2.18 -4.06
CA ILE A 231 -10.91 1.33 -4.73
C ILE A 231 -12.31 1.68 -4.23
N PHE A 232 -12.50 1.73 -2.92
CA PHE A 232 -13.82 2.01 -2.36
C PHE A 232 -14.27 3.44 -2.61
N ALA A 233 -13.38 4.43 -2.58
CA ALA A 233 -13.69 5.80 -2.96
C ALA A 233 -14.10 5.90 -4.44
N LEU A 234 -13.38 5.23 -5.33
CA LEU A 234 -13.70 5.18 -6.76
C LEU A 234 -15.09 4.55 -6.98
N HIS A 235 -15.39 3.45 -6.31
CA HIS A 235 -16.72 2.82 -6.38
C HIS A 235 -17.80 3.71 -5.77
N LEU A 236 -17.55 4.36 -4.64
CA LEU A 236 -18.47 5.29 -4.02
C LEU A 236 -18.81 6.45 -4.98
N VAL A 237 -17.81 6.99 -5.69
CA VAL A 237 -18.01 8.04 -6.68
C VAL A 237 -18.80 7.53 -7.89
N VAL A 238 -18.44 6.37 -8.44
CA VAL A 238 -19.10 5.81 -9.62
C VAL A 238 -20.56 5.43 -9.31
N PHE A 239 -20.80 4.59 -8.31
CA PHE A 239 -22.15 4.12 -7.96
C PHE A 239 -22.99 5.19 -7.28
N GLY A 240 -22.39 6.01 -6.42
CA GLY A 240 -23.05 7.17 -5.81
C GLY A 240 -23.45 8.20 -6.87
N GLY A 241 -22.55 8.50 -7.80
CA GLY A 241 -22.80 9.37 -8.94
C GLY A 241 -23.91 8.85 -9.85
N LEU A 242 -23.87 7.56 -10.21
CA LEU A 242 -24.94 6.91 -10.97
C LEU A 242 -26.29 6.98 -10.25
N GLY A 243 -26.34 6.68 -8.94
CA GLY A 243 -27.56 6.75 -8.14
C GLY A 243 -28.15 8.16 -8.13
N ILE A 244 -27.33 9.18 -7.87
CA ILE A 244 -27.79 10.59 -7.87
C ILE A 244 -28.24 11.02 -9.27
N HIS A 245 -27.49 10.65 -10.31
CA HIS A 245 -27.83 10.98 -11.69
C HIS A 245 -29.17 10.35 -12.10
N LEU A 246 -29.42 9.11 -11.66
CA LEU A 246 -30.67 8.41 -11.90
C LEU A 246 -31.86 9.11 -11.22
N ILE A 247 -31.73 9.55 -9.96
CA ILE A 247 -32.76 10.34 -9.26
C ILE A 247 -33.10 11.60 -10.06
N TYR A 248 -32.07 12.32 -10.53
CA TYR A 248 -32.27 13.54 -11.28
C TYR A 248 -33.04 13.29 -12.59
N VAL A 249 -32.62 12.30 -13.38
CA VAL A 249 -33.26 11.97 -14.67
C VAL A 249 -34.70 11.48 -14.45
N ASP A 250 -34.94 10.60 -13.48
CA ASP A 250 -36.26 10.06 -13.19
C ASP A 250 -37.26 11.15 -12.78
N LEU A 251 -36.86 11.97 -11.81
CA LEU A 251 -37.75 13.00 -11.27
C LEU A 251 -37.99 14.09 -12.31
N LYS A 252 -36.95 14.52 -13.03
CA LYS A 252 -37.07 15.54 -14.08
C LYS A 252 -38.01 15.08 -15.20
N THR A 253 -37.79 13.87 -15.73
CA THR A 253 -38.66 13.29 -16.76
C THR A 253 -40.10 13.15 -16.25
N GLY A 254 -40.29 12.74 -15.00
CA GLY A 254 -41.61 12.70 -14.36
C GLY A 254 -42.29 14.07 -14.29
N PHE A 255 -41.57 15.13 -13.91
CA PHE A 255 -42.11 16.49 -13.87
C PHE A 255 -42.46 17.03 -15.25
N ASP A 256 -41.60 16.79 -16.25
CA ASP A 256 -41.82 17.23 -17.62
C ASP A 256 -43.02 16.49 -18.24
N SER A 257 -43.19 15.20 -17.95
CA SER A 257 -44.36 14.41 -18.34
C SER A 257 -45.65 14.95 -17.71
N ILE A 258 -45.68 15.18 -16.40
CA ILE A 258 -46.87 15.75 -15.72
C ILE A 258 -47.21 17.14 -16.26
N ARG A 259 -46.22 17.99 -16.52
CA ARG A 259 -46.43 19.33 -17.08
C ARG A 259 -47.12 19.24 -18.44
N THR A 260 -46.63 18.34 -19.29
CA THR A 260 -47.15 18.10 -20.65
C THR A 260 -48.57 17.51 -20.61
N SER A 261 -48.80 16.48 -19.80
CA SER A 261 -50.14 15.89 -19.58
C SER A 261 -51.15 16.91 -19.06
N LYS A 262 -50.74 17.80 -18.13
CA LYS A 262 -51.60 18.87 -17.61
C LYS A 262 -52.01 19.85 -18.70
N GLN A 263 -51.09 20.20 -19.60
CA GLN A 263 -51.35 21.09 -20.74
C GLN A 263 -52.29 20.42 -21.76
N HIS A 264 -52.06 19.15 -22.10
CA HIS A 264 -52.93 18.42 -23.02
C HIS A 264 -54.35 18.22 -22.48
N LEU A 265 -54.48 17.86 -21.20
CA LEU A 265 -55.79 17.76 -20.56
C LEU A 265 -56.53 19.10 -20.61
N ARG A 266 -55.84 20.21 -20.33
CA ARG A 266 -56.43 21.54 -20.41
C ARG A 266 -56.95 21.86 -21.81
N THR A 267 -56.11 21.65 -22.84
CA THR A 267 -56.49 21.87 -24.24
C THR A 267 -57.68 21.00 -24.66
N GLU A 268 -57.74 19.74 -24.23
CA GLU A 268 -58.88 18.86 -24.53
C GLU A 268 -60.16 19.32 -23.84
N ILE A 269 -60.09 19.75 -22.58
CA ILE A 269 -61.27 20.28 -21.90
C ILE A 269 -61.73 21.58 -22.57
N ASP A 270 -60.82 22.50 -22.92
CA ASP A 270 -61.15 23.72 -23.65
C ASP A 270 -61.86 23.39 -24.98
N THR A 271 -61.34 22.42 -25.74
CA THR A 271 -61.94 21.94 -27.00
C THR A 271 -63.34 21.37 -26.82
N VAL A 272 -63.55 20.57 -25.78
CA VAL A 272 -64.87 19.95 -25.49
C VAL A 272 -65.85 21.02 -24.99
N PHE A 273 -65.43 21.91 -24.12
CA PHE A 273 -66.28 22.98 -23.60
C PHE A 273 -66.66 23.97 -24.70
N ASP A 274 -65.74 24.33 -25.60
CA ASP A 274 -66.03 25.17 -26.76
C ASP A 274 -67.04 24.50 -27.72
N ARG A 275 -66.90 23.18 -27.95
CA ARG A 275 -67.83 22.40 -28.78
C ARG A 275 -69.27 22.45 -28.25
N TYR A 276 -69.43 22.40 -26.93
CA TYR A 276 -70.74 22.47 -26.27
C TYR A 276 -71.11 23.89 -25.77
N LYS A 277 -70.30 24.91 -26.11
CA LYS A 277 -70.48 26.32 -25.70
C LYS A 277 -70.59 26.52 -24.19
N LEU A 278 -69.86 25.72 -23.41
CA LEU A 278 -69.76 25.79 -21.96
C LEU A 278 -68.62 26.73 -21.55
N LYS A 279 -68.73 27.41 -20.42
CA LYS A 279 -67.66 28.27 -19.87
C LYS A 279 -67.00 27.60 -18.67
N TRP A 280 -65.66 27.56 -18.64
CA TRP A 280 -64.87 27.14 -17.49
C TRP A 280 -63.70 28.11 -17.29
N SER A 281 -63.34 28.35 -16.02
CA SER A 281 -62.30 29.30 -15.60
C SER A 281 -60.87 28.75 -15.70
N GLY A 282 -60.68 27.43 -15.86
CA GLY A 282 -59.37 26.80 -16.07
C GLY A 282 -58.39 26.91 -14.90
N PHE A 283 -58.80 27.44 -13.74
CA PHE A 283 -57.96 27.60 -12.54
C PHE A 283 -58.00 26.38 -11.61
N GLU A 284 -59.16 25.71 -11.50
CA GLU A 284 -59.33 24.50 -10.68
C GLU A 284 -60.19 23.46 -11.43
N TYR A 285 -59.81 22.18 -11.34
CA TYR A 285 -60.58 21.07 -11.91
C TYR A 285 -61.82 20.82 -11.04
N PRO A 286 -63.02 20.66 -11.64
CA PRO A 286 -64.21 20.33 -10.86
C PRO A 286 -64.09 18.94 -10.24
N ASP A 287 -64.84 18.69 -9.15
CA ASP A 287 -64.88 17.39 -8.45
C ASP A 287 -65.36 16.24 -9.34
N SER A 288 -66.23 16.52 -10.31
CA SER A 288 -66.57 15.63 -11.42
C SER A 288 -67.17 16.42 -12.58
N PHE A 289 -66.76 16.10 -13.81
CA PHE A 289 -67.32 16.67 -15.02
C PHE A 289 -68.78 16.24 -15.30
N ALA A 290 -69.27 15.17 -14.65
CA ALA A 290 -70.67 14.75 -14.76
C ALA A 290 -71.66 15.75 -14.13
N THR A 291 -71.18 16.61 -13.23
CA THR A 291 -72.00 17.66 -12.60
C THR A 291 -72.13 18.93 -13.46
N ALA A 292 -71.31 19.06 -14.51
CA ALA A 292 -71.37 20.18 -15.44
C ALA A 292 -72.63 20.10 -16.31
N HIS A 293 -73.59 20.98 -16.05
CA HIS A 293 -74.86 21.01 -16.78
C HIS A 293 -74.63 21.32 -18.27
N GLY A 294 -75.08 20.42 -19.15
CA GLY A 294 -74.98 20.58 -20.60
C GLY A 294 -73.90 19.72 -21.28
N LEU A 295 -73.07 18.99 -20.53
CA LEU A 295 -72.10 18.05 -21.09
C LEU A 295 -72.72 16.64 -21.20
N PRO A 296 -72.62 15.95 -22.36
CA PRO A 296 -73.08 14.57 -22.47
C PRO A 296 -72.36 13.63 -21.50
N LEU A 297 -73.07 12.66 -20.91
CA LEU A 297 -72.53 11.74 -19.90
C LEU A 297 -71.27 11.00 -20.38
N HIS A 298 -71.21 10.63 -21.66
CA HIS A 298 -70.05 9.98 -22.24
C HIS A 298 -68.79 10.88 -22.26
N GLU A 299 -68.95 12.15 -22.65
CA GLU A 299 -67.84 13.13 -22.66
C GLU A 299 -67.43 13.52 -21.23
N ALA A 300 -68.39 13.67 -20.32
CA ALA A 300 -68.13 13.90 -18.91
C ALA A 300 -67.32 12.76 -18.28
N THR A 301 -67.72 11.51 -18.54
CA THR A 301 -67.02 10.31 -18.06
C THR A 301 -65.61 10.22 -18.65
N ARG A 302 -65.41 10.62 -19.90
CA ARG A 302 -64.09 10.64 -20.55
C ARG A 302 -63.15 11.64 -19.87
N LEU A 303 -63.61 12.88 -19.66
CA LEU A 303 -62.82 13.91 -18.98
C LEU A 303 -62.51 13.54 -17.52
N ASP A 304 -63.45 12.93 -16.80
CA ASP A 304 -63.22 12.44 -15.44
C ASP A 304 -62.14 11.36 -15.40
N ARG A 305 -62.16 10.41 -16.34
CA ARG A 305 -61.11 9.37 -16.45
C ARG A 305 -59.74 9.96 -16.78
N MET A 306 -59.67 10.93 -17.70
CA MET A 306 -58.41 11.62 -18.03
C MET A 306 -57.85 12.38 -16.82
N ARG A 307 -58.71 13.04 -16.03
CA ARG A 307 -58.33 13.72 -14.77
C ARG A 307 -57.82 12.72 -13.73
N ILE A 308 -58.48 11.58 -13.55
CA ILE A 308 -58.04 10.51 -12.62
C ILE A 308 -56.68 9.95 -13.08
N ASN A 309 -56.46 9.77 -14.38
CA ASN A 309 -55.18 9.32 -14.92
C ASN A 309 -54.04 10.32 -14.66
N LEU A 310 -54.29 11.62 -14.81
CA LEU A 310 -53.33 12.67 -14.44
C LEU A 310 -53.02 12.66 -12.92
N ALA A 311 -54.06 12.52 -12.09
CA ALA A 311 -53.88 12.42 -10.64
C ALA A 311 -53.10 11.16 -10.23
N ARG A 312 -53.27 10.04 -10.96
CA ARG A 312 -52.47 8.82 -10.81
C ARG A 312 -50.99 9.07 -11.13
N GLN A 313 -50.67 9.79 -12.21
CA GLN A 313 -49.28 10.17 -12.52
C GLN A 313 -48.66 11.05 -11.42
N GLN A 314 -49.41 12.03 -10.90
CA GLN A 314 -48.97 12.88 -9.79
C GLN A 314 -48.76 12.10 -8.49
N SER A 315 -49.70 11.22 -8.12
CA SER A 315 -49.61 10.35 -6.92
C SER A 315 -48.32 9.51 -6.94
N ARG A 316 -48.00 8.90 -8.09
CA ARG A 316 -46.79 8.10 -8.26
C ARG A 316 -45.52 8.92 -8.11
N LEU A 317 -45.41 10.05 -8.81
CA LEU A 317 -44.22 10.90 -8.69
C LEU A 317 -44.07 11.47 -7.28
N ALA A 318 -45.18 11.82 -6.62
CA ALA A 318 -45.15 12.26 -5.23
C ALA A 318 -44.71 11.14 -4.28
N THR A 319 -45.16 9.90 -4.49
CA THR A 319 -44.73 8.74 -3.70
C THR A 319 -43.23 8.48 -3.89
N GLN A 320 -42.75 8.52 -5.13
CA GLN A 320 -41.33 8.37 -5.45
C GLN A 320 -40.50 9.51 -4.83
N GLN A 321 -40.93 10.77 -4.98
CA GLN A 321 -40.25 11.93 -4.40
C GLN A 321 -40.21 11.89 -2.87
N ASN A 322 -41.20 11.31 -2.21
CA ASN A 322 -41.25 11.20 -0.75
C ASN A 322 -40.52 9.97 -0.19
N ALA A 323 -40.05 9.05 -1.04
CA ALA A 323 -39.28 7.88 -0.64
C ALA A 323 -37.82 8.25 -0.30
N PHE A 324 -37.13 7.38 0.44
CA PHE A 324 -35.68 7.49 0.62
C PHE A 324 -34.98 6.81 -0.56
N PRO A 325 -33.95 7.43 -1.17
CA PRO A 325 -33.25 8.67 -0.80
C PRO A 325 -33.79 9.98 -1.43
N GLU A 326 -34.74 9.89 -2.35
CA GLU A 326 -35.24 10.98 -3.20
C GLU A 326 -35.76 12.17 -2.39
N ARG A 327 -36.40 11.91 -1.24
CA ARG A 327 -36.91 12.93 -0.32
C ARG A 327 -35.87 13.95 0.11
N TYR A 328 -34.63 13.50 0.32
CA TYR A 328 -33.53 14.35 0.77
C TYR A 328 -32.75 14.94 -0.40
N ILE A 329 -32.65 14.21 -1.51
CA ILE A 329 -31.85 14.61 -2.67
C ILE A 329 -32.63 15.57 -3.59
N ALA A 330 -33.95 15.40 -3.76
CA ALA A 330 -34.74 16.24 -4.67
C ALA A 330 -34.68 17.74 -4.35
N PRO A 331 -34.75 18.19 -3.07
CA PRO A 331 -34.55 19.60 -2.73
C PRO A 331 -33.13 20.11 -3.02
N LEU A 332 -32.11 19.27 -2.83
CA LEU A 332 -30.71 19.59 -3.13
C LEU A 332 -30.47 19.78 -4.64
N LEU A 333 -31.27 19.11 -5.48
CA LEU A 333 -31.25 19.23 -6.93
C LEU A 333 -32.18 20.34 -7.47
N PHE A 334 -32.76 21.18 -6.58
CA PHE A 334 -33.70 22.25 -6.93
C PHE A 334 -34.96 21.78 -7.68
N LEU A 335 -35.41 20.55 -7.44
CA LEU A 335 -36.63 20.02 -8.05
C LEU A 335 -37.88 20.48 -7.28
N PRO A 336 -38.95 20.91 -7.97
CA PRO A 336 -40.17 21.37 -7.32
C PRO A 336 -40.89 20.23 -6.59
N LYS A 337 -41.79 20.56 -5.66
CA LYS A 337 -42.65 19.56 -5.02
C LYS A 337 -43.83 19.22 -5.93
N VAL A 338 -44.21 17.94 -6.00
CA VAL A 338 -45.42 17.54 -6.75
C VAL A 338 -46.68 18.10 -6.09
N GLU A 339 -47.47 18.84 -6.87
CA GLU A 339 -48.81 19.31 -6.48
C GLU A 339 -49.86 18.28 -6.91
N LEU A 340 -50.66 17.80 -5.95
CA LEU A 340 -51.72 16.81 -6.19
C LEU A 340 -53.04 17.50 -6.53
N ILE A 341 -53.76 16.99 -7.52
CA ILE A 341 -55.15 17.39 -7.80
C ILE A 341 -56.06 16.82 -6.69
N PRO A 342 -56.95 17.64 -6.08
CA PRO A 342 -57.93 17.13 -5.11
C PRO A 342 -58.89 16.14 -5.80
N LEU A 343 -59.09 14.98 -5.18
CA LEU A 343 -59.96 13.91 -5.66
C LEU A 343 -61.05 13.59 -4.63
N THR A 344 -62.22 13.17 -5.10
CA THR A 344 -63.31 12.68 -4.25
C THR A 344 -63.01 11.29 -3.68
N ASP A 345 -63.69 10.88 -2.60
CA ASP A 345 -63.52 9.54 -2.01
C ASP A 345 -63.80 8.39 -2.99
N SER A 346 -64.70 8.59 -3.96
CA SER A 346 -64.96 7.63 -5.05
C SER A 346 -63.80 7.54 -6.03
N ASP A 347 -63.20 8.67 -6.40
CA ASP A 347 -62.07 8.72 -7.33
C ASP A 347 -60.80 8.15 -6.69
N LEU A 348 -60.61 8.36 -5.38
CA LEU A 348 -59.52 7.75 -4.61
C LEU A 348 -59.59 6.22 -4.58
N LYS A 349 -60.80 5.63 -4.55
CA LYS A 349 -60.97 4.17 -4.68
C LYS A 349 -60.57 3.66 -6.06
N ILE A 350 -60.95 4.38 -7.11
CA ILE A 350 -60.58 4.04 -8.49
C ILE A 350 -59.05 4.12 -8.65
N LEU A 351 -58.43 5.19 -8.15
CA LEU A 351 -56.99 5.38 -8.17
C LEU A 351 -56.24 4.27 -7.43
N ARG A 352 -56.69 3.87 -6.22
CA ARG A 352 -56.09 2.75 -5.47
C ARG A 352 -56.18 1.42 -6.20
N ASN A 353 -57.31 1.14 -6.84
CA ASN A 353 -57.48 -0.07 -7.65
C ASN A 353 -56.51 -0.06 -8.84
N LEU A 354 -56.39 1.07 -9.55
CA LEU A 354 -55.46 1.24 -10.66
C LEU A 354 -53.97 1.20 -10.23
N GLU A 355 -53.66 1.58 -8.99
CA GLU A 355 -52.31 1.44 -8.42
C GLU A 355 -51.99 -0.02 -8.05
N SER A 356 -52.98 -0.82 -7.69
CA SER A 356 -52.79 -2.24 -7.32
C SER A 356 -52.52 -3.17 -8.52
N GLU A 357 -52.79 -2.74 -9.75
CA GLU A 357 -52.53 -3.49 -10.99
C GLU A 357 -51.05 -3.46 -11.43
N ILE A 358 -50.18 -2.75 -10.71
CA ILE A 358 -48.76 -2.59 -11.06
C ILE A 358 -47.94 -3.72 -10.41
N THR A 359 -47.49 -4.68 -11.20
CA THR A 359 -46.47 -5.66 -10.79
C THR A 359 -45.07 -5.08 -10.99
N GLY A 360 -44.22 -5.15 -9.95
CA GLY A 360 -42.82 -4.74 -10.04
C GLY A 360 -42.00 -5.60 -11.03
N THR A 361 -41.06 -4.95 -11.71
CA THR A 361 -40.19 -5.50 -12.77
C THR A 361 -39.13 -6.44 -12.22
N ARG A 362 -39.26 -7.77 -12.33
CA ARG A 362 -38.26 -8.74 -11.83
C ARG A 362 -37.22 -9.10 -12.88
N LEU A 363 -35.94 -9.17 -12.48
CA LEU A 363 -34.79 -9.52 -13.35
C LEU A 363 -34.93 -10.93 -13.96
N PHE A 364 -35.68 -11.82 -13.30
CA PHE A 364 -36.06 -13.13 -13.81
C PHE A 364 -37.57 -13.30 -13.65
N SER A 365 -38.32 -13.37 -14.76
CA SER A 365 -39.72 -13.78 -14.74
C SER A 365 -39.93 -14.97 -15.67
N GLY A 366 -40.36 -16.10 -15.12
CA GLY A 366 -40.61 -17.32 -15.89
C GLY A 366 -40.25 -18.59 -15.13
N LYS A 367 -40.16 -19.73 -15.86
CA LYS A 367 -39.94 -21.08 -15.31
C LYS A 367 -38.53 -21.36 -14.75
N SER A 368 -37.64 -20.38 -14.63
CA SER A 368 -36.23 -20.60 -14.27
C SER A 368 -35.64 -19.49 -13.38
N GLU A 369 -36.20 -19.28 -12.20
CA GLU A 369 -35.53 -18.53 -11.11
C GLU A 369 -34.38 -19.35 -10.48
N ALA A 370 -34.42 -20.69 -10.62
CA ALA A 370 -33.44 -21.59 -10.02
C ALA A 370 -31.99 -21.40 -10.53
N PRO A 371 -31.70 -21.24 -11.84
CA PRO A 371 -30.35 -20.95 -12.31
C PRO A 371 -29.78 -19.63 -11.76
N ALA A 372 -30.62 -18.61 -11.61
CA ALA A 372 -30.22 -17.32 -11.04
C ALA A 372 -29.87 -17.45 -9.55
N MET A 373 -30.70 -18.15 -8.77
CA MET A 373 -30.41 -18.44 -7.36
C MET A 373 -29.15 -19.28 -7.19
N ILE A 374 -28.91 -20.25 -8.09
CA ILE A 374 -27.68 -21.06 -8.10
C ILE A 374 -26.47 -20.17 -8.42
N ALA A 375 -26.55 -19.32 -9.45
CA ALA A 375 -25.48 -18.38 -9.80
C ALA A 375 -25.18 -17.40 -8.66
N LEU A 376 -26.21 -16.89 -7.98
CA LEU A 376 -26.07 -16.04 -6.79
C LEU A 376 -25.39 -16.79 -5.64
N GLY A 377 -25.80 -18.04 -5.38
CA GLY A 377 -25.20 -18.89 -4.36
C GLY A 377 -23.73 -19.18 -4.64
N ILE A 378 -23.40 -19.52 -5.89
CA ILE A 378 -22.02 -19.75 -6.35
C ILE A 378 -21.20 -18.47 -6.22
N GLY A 379 -21.71 -17.33 -6.69
CA GLY A 379 -21.03 -16.03 -6.63
C GLY A 379 -20.79 -15.56 -5.19
N SER A 380 -21.77 -15.73 -4.31
CA SER A 380 -21.63 -15.38 -2.89
C SER A 380 -20.64 -16.28 -2.17
N CYS A 381 -20.65 -17.59 -2.46
CA CYS A 381 -19.67 -18.54 -1.94
C CYS A 381 -18.25 -18.23 -2.43
N PHE A 382 -18.11 -17.90 -3.72
CA PHE A 382 -16.85 -17.43 -4.30
C PHE A 382 -16.36 -16.15 -3.59
N GLY A 383 -17.24 -15.18 -3.37
CA GLY A 383 -16.93 -13.95 -2.62
C GLY A 383 -16.42 -14.22 -1.20
N LEU A 384 -17.11 -15.09 -0.45
CA LEU A 384 -16.67 -15.51 0.89
C LEU A 384 -15.32 -16.23 0.88
N LEU A 385 -15.09 -17.10 -0.11
CA LEU A 385 -13.85 -17.83 -0.27
C LEU A 385 -12.68 -16.87 -0.57
N MET A 386 -12.86 -15.94 -1.53
CA MET A 386 -11.86 -14.91 -1.84
C MET A 386 -11.60 -14.00 -0.64
N PHE A 387 -12.63 -13.62 0.11
CA PHE A 387 -12.49 -12.83 1.34
C PHE A 387 -11.65 -13.55 2.39
N TRP A 388 -11.90 -14.85 2.59
CA TRP A 388 -11.16 -15.67 3.54
C TRP A 388 -9.70 -15.87 3.14
N PHE A 389 -9.42 -16.14 1.86
CA PHE A 389 -8.04 -16.22 1.35
C PHE A 389 -7.35 -14.85 1.41
N GLY A 390 -8.06 -13.77 1.09
CA GLY A 390 -7.57 -12.40 1.21
C GLY A 390 -7.14 -12.06 2.64
N ILE A 391 -7.96 -12.41 3.64
CA ILE A 391 -7.60 -12.29 5.06
C ILE A 391 -6.32 -13.07 5.35
N ARG A 392 -6.18 -14.31 4.87
CA ARG A 392 -4.98 -15.12 5.13
C ARG A 392 -3.71 -14.52 4.53
N CYS A 393 -3.75 -14.12 3.26
CA CYS A 393 -2.62 -13.46 2.60
C CYS A 393 -2.23 -12.18 3.35
N PHE A 394 -3.23 -11.39 3.74
CA PHE A 394 -3.00 -10.14 4.45
C PHE A 394 -2.48 -10.34 5.86
N LEU A 395 -3.02 -11.29 6.64
CA LEU A 395 -2.50 -11.62 7.97
C LEU A 395 -1.03 -12.05 7.87
N SER A 396 -0.67 -12.83 6.85
CA SER A 396 0.74 -13.21 6.62
C SER A 396 1.61 -12.01 6.27
N SER A 397 1.11 -11.06 5.47
CA SER A 397 1.83 -9.83 5.13
C SER A 397 2.02 -8.96 6.37
N ARG A 398 0.96 -8.68 7.12
CA ARG A 398 1.01 -7.86 8.34
C ARG A 398 1.84 -8.48 9.45
N PHE A 399 1.89 -9.81 9.50
CA PHE A 399 2.79 -10.52 10.40
C PHE A 399 4.26 -10.20 10.09
N MET A 400 4.66 -10.14 8.81
CA MET A 400 6.02 -9.73 8.43
C MET A 400 6.28 -8.27 8.83
N GLU A 401 5.33 -7.36 8.59
CA GLU A 401 5.47 -5.94 8.96
C GLU A 401 5.61 -5.69 10.48
N ASN A 402 4.95 -6.51 11.30
CA ASN A 402 4.96 -6.36 12.75
C ASN A 402 6.20 -6.98 13.42
N VAL A 403 7.03 -7.74 12.68
CA VAL A 403 8.31 -8.27 13.16
C VAL A 403 9.42 -7.34 12.68
N PRO A 404 10.11 -6.62 13.56
CA PRO A 404 11.21 -5.77 13.15
C PRO A 404 12.44 -6.62 12.85
N THR A 405 13.14 -6.27 11.78
CA THR A 405 14.47 -6.75 11.50
C THR A 405 15.38 -6.47 12.69
N THR A 406 15.96 -7.52 13.25
CA THR A 406 16.83 -7.47 14.42
C THR A 406 18.26 -7.77 13.98
N PRO A 407 19.26 -7.01 14.46
CA PRO A 407 20.67 -7.34 14.23
C PRO A 407 20.97 -8.79 14.64
N SER A 408 21.78 -9.51 13.87
CA SER A 408 22.14 -10.93 14.08
C SER A 408 22.62 -11.21 15.52
N THR A 409 23.38 -10.29 16.12
CA THR A 409 23.86 -10.38 17.52
C THR A 409 22.82 -10.04 18.58
N GLY A 410 21.78 -9.30 18.19
CA GLY A 410 20.68 -8.88 19.05
C GLY A 410 19.48 -9.82 19.02
N VAL A 411 19.55 -10.91 18.25
CA VAL A 411 18.47 -11.89 18.14
C VAL A 411 18.24 -12.55 19.51
N ALA A 412 17.04 -12.41 20.04
CA ALA A 412 16.61 -13.10 21.25
C ALA A 412 15.91 -14.44 20.91
N TYR A 413 15.81 -15.33 21.89
CA TYR A 413 15.08 -16.59 21.75
C TYR A 413 13.62 -16.34 21.33
N GLY A 414 13.25 -16.82 20.14
CA GLY A 414 11.90 -16.71 19.62
C GLY A 414 11.79 -16.22 18.20
N LEU A 415 10.62 -15.66 17.86
CA LEU A 415 10.40 -15.13 16.51
C LEU A 415 11.38 -13.99 16.22
N ALA A 416 12.14 -14.13 15.14
CA ALA A 416 13.17 -13.19 14.74
C ALA A 416 13.20 -13.04 13.22
N GLU A 417 13.46 -11.81 12.80
CA GLU A 417 13.74 -11.47 11.41
C GLU A 417 15.16 -10.93 11.33
N VAL A 418 15.94 -11.47 10.39
CA VAL A 418 17.34 -11.09 10.17
C VAL A 418 17.55 -10.97 8.67
N SER A 419 18.21 -9.89 8.26
CA SER A 419 18.66 -9.67 6.90
C SER A 419 20.18 -9.48 6.87
N GLY A 420 20.82 -9.98 5.83
CA GLY A 420 22.27 -9.95 5.72
C GLY A 420 22.77 -10.65 4.47
N TRP A 421 23.98 -11.19 4.54
CA TRP A 421 24.64 -11.94 3.48
C TRP A 421 24.94 -13.36 3.95
N ILE A 422 24.91 -14.29 3.01
CA ILE A 422 25.21 -15.68 3.28
C ILE A 422 26.72 -15.84 3.43
N ASP A 423 27.18 -16.09 4.66
CA ASP A 423 28.55 -16.50 4.91
C ASP A 423 28.66 -18.04 4.87
N ALA A 424 29.70 -18.51 4.21
CA ALA A 424 29.97 -19.93 4.08
C ALA A 424 30.47 -20.45 5.44
N ASN A 425 29.62 -21.24 6.11
CA ASN A 425 29.96 -21.81 7.40
C ASN A 425 31.27 -22.62 7.31
N LYS A 426 32.27 -22.25 8.12
CA LYS A 426 33.61 -22.88 8.13
C LYS A 426 33.56 -24.38 8.45
N ASP A 427 32.58 -24.81 9.25
CA ASP A 427 32.39 -26.20 9.64
C ASP A 427 31.69 -27.03 8.55
N ASN A 428 31.01 -26.37 7.60
CA ASN A 428 30.27 -27.03 6.54
C ASN A 428 30.45 -26.27 5.20
N PRO A 429 31.56 -26.49 4.48
CA PRO A 429 31.88 -25.73 3.27
C PRO A 429 30.84 -25.95 2.15
N PRO A 430 30.57 -24.92 1.33
CA PRO A 430 29.56 -24.98 0.28
C PRO A 430 29.93 -26.04 -0.76
N LYS A 431 29.00 -26.97 -1.02
CA LYS A 431 29.21 -28.05 -2.00
C LYS A 431 28.97 -27.53 -3.42
N PRO A 432 29.68 -28.05 -4.45
CA PRO A 432 29.44 -27.65 -5.83
C PRO A 432 28.06 -28.10 -6.33
N ALA A 433 27.51 -27.32 -7.25
CA ALA A 433 26.25 -27.66 -7.91
C ALA A 433 26.40 -28.80 -8.94
N PRO A 434 25.43 -29.74 -9.07
CA PRO A 434 25.61 -30.96 -9.85
C PRO A 434 25.74 -30.63 -11.33
N PHE A 435 25.19 -29.50 -11.77
CA PHE A 435 25.18 -29.11 -13.17
C PHE A 435 26.18 -27.97 -13.43
N SER A 436 26.14 -26.86 -12.69
CA SER A 436 27.06 -25.73 -12.94
C SER A 436 28.44 -25.84 -12.28
N GLY A 437 28.60 -26.72 -11.29
CA GLY A 437 29.83 -26.84 -10.50
C GLY A 437 30.13 -25.65 -9.58
N ARG A 438 29.25 -24.64 -9.49
CA ARG A 438 29.42 -23.44 -8.65
C ARG A 438 29.16 -23.75 -7.16
N PRO A 439 29.81 -23.05 -6.22
CA PRO A 439 29.52 -23.20 -4.79
C PRO A 439 28.11 -22.72 -4.49
N ARG A 440 27.42 -23.38 -3.57
CA ARG A 440 26.02 -23.09 -3.26
C ARG A 440 25.67 -23.47 -1.84
N VAL A 441 24.63 -22.80 -1.34
CA VAL A 441 23.98 -23.09 -0.06
C VAL A 441 22.59 -23.69 -0.27
N TYR A 442 21.94 -23.33 -1.39
CA TYR A 442 20.70 -23.94 -1.86
C TYR A 442 20.77 -24.22 -3.35
N PHE A 443 20.11 -25.29 -3.79
CA PHE A 443 19.78 -25.46 -5.20
C PHE A 443 18.48 -26.22 -5.42
N GLN A 444 17.95 -26.00 -6.61
CA GLN A 444 16.94 -26.84 -7.24
C GLN A 444 17.39 -27.16 -8.67
N TYR A 445 17.49 -28.44 -8.98
CA TYR A 445 17.90 -28.93 -10.30
C TYR A 445 16.76 -29.73 -10.92
N ARG A 446 16.45 -29.44 -12.18
CA ARG A 446 15.41 -30.10 -12.97
C ARG A 446 15.95 -30.59 -14.31
N LYS A 447 15.57 -31.81 -14.65
CA LYS A 447 15.78 -32.40 -15.99
C LYS A 447 14.44 -32.60 -16.68
N LEU A 448 14.24 -31.89 -17.80
CA LEU A 448 13.02 -31.93 -18.61
C LEU A 448 13.28 -32.72 -19.91
N GLN A 449 12.32 -33.53 -20.37
CA GLN A 449 12.32 -34.17 -21.69
C GLN A 449 11.39 -33.43 -22.64
N LYS A 450 11.81 -33.27 -23.89
CA LYS A 450 10.92 -32.82 -24.96
C LYS A 450 9.97 -33.95 -25.35
N THR A 451 8.66 -33.73 -25.22
CA THR A 451 7.61 -34.72 -25.50
C THR A 451 6.83 -34.46 -26.80
N GLY A 452 7.12 -33.36 -27.50
CA GLY A 452 6.43 -32.98 -28.74
C GLY A 452 7.19 -31.93 -29.58
N THR A 453 6.57 -31.48 -30.67
CA THR A 453 7.10 -30.47 -31.60
C THR A 453 6.75 -29.03 -31.23
N SER A 454 5.85 -28.82 -30.26
CA SER A 454 5.47 -27.49 -29.78
C SER A 454 6.56 -26.87 -28.91
N LYS A 455 6.59 -25.53 -28.81
CA LYS A 455 7.54 -24.80 -27.94
C LYS A 455 7.36 -25.13 -26.45
N ASP A 456 6.16 -25.55 -26.04
CA ASP A 456 5.79 -25.76 -24.63
C ASP A 456 5.71 -27.25 -24.22
N SER A 457 6.11 -28.19 -25.08
CA SER A 457 6.03 -29.63 -24.77
C SER A 457 7.28 -30.15 -24.05
N TRP A 458 7.47 -29.74 -22.79
CA TRP A 458 8.52 -30.24 -21.90
C TRP A 458 7.90 -30.98 -20.70
N LYS A 459 8.45 -32.15 -20.34
CA LYS A 459 7.99 -32.95 -19.20
C LYS A 459 9.11 -33.18 -18.19
N LEU A 460 8.84 -32.93 -16.91
CA LEU A 460 9.79 -33.16 -15.82
C LEU A 460 10.07 -34.66 -15.63
N ILE A 461 11.37 -35.01 -15.56
CA ILE A 461 11.86 -36.39 -15.40
C ILE A 461 12.55 -36.57 -14.05
N ASP A 462 13.37 -35.59 -13.68
CA ASP A 462 14.16 -35.61 -12.44
C ASP A 462 14.14 -34.22 -11.82
N GLU A 463 13.98 -34.19 -10.50
CA GLU A 463 13.99 -32.98 -9.68
C GLU A 463 14.76 -33.26 -8.39
N GLN A 464 15.80 -32.48 -8.14
CA GLN A 464 16.63 -32.59 -6.95
C GLN A 464 16.69 -31.24 -6.25
N THR A 465 16.42 -31.24 -4.95
CA THR A 465 16.49 -30.02 -4.12
C THR A 465 17.36 -30.32 -2.90
N HIS A 466 18.25 -29.41 -2.56
CA HIS A 466 19.08 -29.54 -1.35
C HIS A 466 19.27 -28.19 -0.69
N LEU A 467 19.22 -28.19 0.64
CA LEU A 467 19.52 -27.04 1.48
C LEU A 467 20.66 -27.40 2.44
N GLN A 468 21.58 -26.45 2.61
CA GLN A 468 22.69 -26.53 3.54
C GLN A 468 22.51 -25.50 4.66
N ILE A 469 23.05 -25.79 5.85
CA ILE A 469 23.15 -24.83 6.96
C ILE A 469 24.14 -23.75 6.56
N PHE A 470 23.80 -22.49 6.83
CA PHE A 470 24.65 -21.34 6.55
C PHE A 470 24.55 -20.31 7.65
N ASP A 471 25.49 -19.37 7.66
CA ASP A 471 25.51 -18.27 8.61
C ASP A 471 24.98 -17.01 7.88
N CYS A 472 23.97 -16.36 8.45
CA CYS A 472 23.51 -15.05 7.99
C CYS A 472 24.37 -13.99 8.69
N ARG A 473 25.24 -13.31 7.93
CA ARG A 473 26.14 -12.26 8.42
C ARG A 473 25.54 -10.90 8.12
N ASP A 474 25.48 -10.03 9.11
CA ASP A 474 25.14 -8.62 8.96
C ASP A 474 26.28 -7.72 9.49
N ASP A 475 26.07 -6.41 9.57
CA ASP A 475 27.07 -5.45 10.04
C ASP A 475 27.44 -5.61 11.53
N HIS A 476 26.62 -6.36 12.28
CA HIS A 476 26.75 -6.53 13.73
C HIS A 476 27.36 -7.88 14.12
N GLY A 477 27.20 -8.91 13.29
CA GLY A 477 27.76 -10.23 13.51
C GLY A 477 27.17 -11.29 12.57
N SER A 478 27.02 -12.52 13.07
CA SER A 478 26.40 -13.59 12.31
C SER A 478 25.50 -14.47 13.17
N ILE A 479 24.47 -15.05 12.54
CA ILE A 479 23.58 -16.03 13.16
C ILE A 479 23.42 -17.25 12.26
N LYS A 480 23.44 -18.44 12.85
CA LYS A 480 23.24 -19.68 12.10
C LYS A 480 21.79 -19.78 11.61
N VAL A 481 21.59 -20.31 10.42
CA VAL A 481 20.27 -20.56 9.83
C VAL A 481 20.17 -22.02 9.39
N PHE A 482 19.17 -22.71 9.91
CA PHE A 482 18.78 -24.05 9.49
C PHE A 482 17.56 -23.94 8.57
N PRO A 483 17.74 -23.87 7.25
CA PRO A 483 16.65 -23.49 6.34
C PRO A 483 15.69 -24.65 6.02
N HIS A 484 15.82 -25.81 6.68
CA HIS A 484 14.94 -26.95 6.42
C HIS A 484 13.49 -26.61 6.81
N GLY A 485 12.55 -26.82 5.88
CA GLY A 485 11.14 -26.44 6.07
C GLY A 485 10.83 -24.96 5.78
N ALA A 486 11.80 -24.17 5.31
CA ALA A 486 11.56 -22.81 4.87
C ALA A 486 10.78 -22.77 3.55
N LYS A 487 9.89 -21.78 3.43
CA LYS A 487 9.34 -21.36 2.14
C LYS A 487 10.45 -20.64 1.39
N LEU A 488 10.89 -21.25 0.30
CA LEU A 488 11.94 -20.75 -0.57
C LEU A 488 11.35 -19.83 -1.66
N PRO A 489 12.17 -19.00 -2.32
CA PRO A 489 11.73 -18.19 -3.45
C PRO A 489 11.20 -19.09 -4.57
N ASP A 490 10.21 -18.60 -5.31
CA ASP A 490 9.78 -19.26 -6.54
C ASP A 490 10.91 -19.17 -7.58
N GLU A 491 10.92 -20.11 -8.52
CA GLU A 491 12.01 -20.30 -9.49
C GLU A 491 12.39 -19.06 -10.29
N GLU A 492 11.39 -18.24 -10.64
CA GLU A 492 11.55 -17.02 -11.43
C GLU A 492 12.29 -15.92 -10.66
N ASP A 493 12.35 -16.06 -9.33
CA ASP A 493 12.89 -15.05 -8.42
C ASP A 493 14.30 -15.41 -7.91
N LEU A 494 14.84 -16.55 -8.31
CA LEU A 494 16.21 -16.94 -7.97
C LEU A 494 17.23 -16.21 -8.86
N VAL A 495 18.17 -15.51 -8.24
CA VAL A 495 19.18 -14.66 -8.90
C VAL A 495 20.04 -15.44 -9.90
N HIS A 496 20.40 -16.69 -9.57
CA HIS A 496 21.29 -17.52 -10.38
C HIS A 496 20.56 -18.69 -11.01
N VAL A 497 20.36 -18.60 -12.34
CA VAL A 497 19.74 -19.66 -13.16
C VAL A 497 20.71 -20.11 -14.24
N ALA A 498 20.90 -21.42 -14.38
CA ALA A 498 21.62 -22.03 -15.48
C ALA A 498 20.68 -22.93 -16.28
N VAL A 499 20.57 -22.67 -17.59
CA VAL A 499 19.76 -23.48 -18.52
C VAL A 499 20.67 -24.04 -19.60
N LYS A 500 20.56 -25.34 -19.88
CA LYS A 500 21.22 -25.98 -21.02
C LYS A 500 20.27 -26.96 -21.71
N ASP A 501 20.14 -26.77 -23.02
CA ASP A 501 19.45 -27.70 -23.90
C ASP A 501 20.49 -28.66 -24.50
N GLU A 502 20.24 -29.96 -24.38
CA GLU A 502 21.05 -31.02 -25.01
C GLU A 502 20.42 -31.46 -26.33
N ASP A 503 21.26 -31.82 -27.30
CA ASP A 503 20.83 -32.25 -28.64
C ASP A 503 19.92 -33.49 -28.60
N ASP A 504 20.00 -34.29 -27.54
CA ASP A 504 19.17 -35.48 -27.28
C ASP A 504 17.75 -35.15 -26.78
N GLY A 505 17.35 -33.87 -26.78
CA GLY A 505 15.99 -33.45 -26.43
C GLY A 505 15.74 -33.31 -24.92
N PHE A 506 16.81 -33.14 -24.13
CA PHE A 506 16.71 -32.85 -22.70
C PHE A 506 17.05 -31.40 -22.40
N ARG A 507 16.33 -30.79 -21.46
CA ARG A 507 16.62 -29.45 -20.93
C ARG A 507 16.96 -29.55 -19.45
N HIS A 508 18.12 -29.04 -19.08
CA HIS A 508 18.61 -28.97 -17.73
C HIS A 508 18.44 -27.56 -17.21
N ILE A 509 17.77 -27.41 -16.06
CA ILE A 509 17.58 -26.12 -15.40
C ILE A 509 18.10 -26.25 -13.97
N GLU A 510 19.01 -25.37 -13.57
CA GLU A 510 19.55 -25.31 -12.23
C GLU A 510 19.35 -23.90 -11.65
N TYR A 511 18.66 -23.82 -10.52
CA TYR A 511 18.54 -22.62 -9.70
C TYR A 511 19.41 -22.76 -8.46
N ARG A 512 20.09 -21.70 -8.04
CA ARG A 512 20.98 -21.75 -6.87
C ARG A 512 21.05 -20.43 -6.11
N ILE A 513 21.42 -20.55 -4.83
CA ILE A 513 21.85 -19.44 -3.98
C ILE A 513 23.31 -19.69 -3.63
N GLU A 514 24.18 -18.74 -3.96
CA GLU A 514 25.63 -18.79 -3.78
C GLU A 514 26.03 -18.15 -2.43
N PRO A 515 27.24 -18.45 -1.89
CA PRO A 515 27.82 -17.64 -0.82
C PRO A 515 27.93 -16.16 -1.25
N ASP A 516 27.84 -15.25 -0.28
CA ASP A 516 27.79 -13.80 -0.46
C ASP A 516 26.52 -13.24 -1.14
N ASP A 517 25.56 -14.08 -1.53
CA ASP A 517 24.24 -13.61 -1.93
C ASP A 517 23.53 -12.96 -0.72
N PRO A 518 22.76 -11.87 -0.94
CA PRO A 518 21.92 -11.31 0.10
C PRO A 518 20.86 -12.33 0.53
N VAL A 519 20.53 -12.36 1.81
CA VAL A 519 19.52 -13.26 2.36
C VAL A 519 18.63 -12.53 3.36
N TYR A 520 17.34 -12.77 3.21
CA TYR A 520 16.29 -12.40 4.13
C TYR A 520 15.79 -13.67 4.82
N VAL A 521 15.81 -13.68 6.14
CA VAL A 521 15.43 -14.82 6.97
C VAL A 521 14.40 -14.37 8.01
N LEU A 522 13.21 -14.95 7.94
CA LEU A 522 12.16 -14.82 8.95
C LEU A 522 11.87 -16.19 9.52
N GLY A 523 12.07 -16.39 10.83
CA GLY A 523 11.88 -17.68 11.46
C GLY A 523 11.93 -17.62 12.98
N HIS A 524 12.20 -18.77 13.61
CA HIS A 524 12.28 -18.89 15.05
C HIS A 524 13.72 -19.14 15.50
N ALA A 525 14.32 -18.20 16.22
CA ALA A 525 15.58 -18.39 16.91
C ALA A 525 15.41 -19.39 18.05
N GLU A 526 16.01 -20.56 17.90
CA GLU A 526 16.13 -21.59 18.94
C GLU A 526 17.60 -21.80 19.30
N VAL A 527 17.86 -22.42 20.44
CA VAL A 527 19.23 -22.81 20.82
C VAL A 527 19.72 -23.88 19.83
N ASP A 528 20.92 -23.68 19.28
CA ASP A 528 21.57 -24.61 18.36
C ASP A 528 21.65 -26.01 19.03
N PRO A 529 20.96 -27.04 18.49
CA PRO A 529 20.93 -28.37 19.08
C PRO A 529 22.27 -29.10 18.99
N PHE A 530 23.20 -28.64 18.13
CA PHE A 530 24.51 -29.24 17.93
C PHE A 530 25.54 -28.68 18.91
N THR A 531 25.55 -27.36 19.11
CA THR A 531 26.54 -26.70 19.99
C THR A 531 25.99 -26.33 21.36
N GLY A 532 24.70 -26.06 21.50
CA GLY A 532 24.07 -25.64 22.78
C GLY A 532 24.35 -24.19 23.21
N ASP A 533 25.39 -23.56 22.66
CA ASP A 533 25.91 -22.26 23.15
C ASP A 533 25.57 -21.06 22.26
N SER A 534 24.86 -21.26 21.14
CA SER A 534 24.49 -20.18 20.21
C SER A 534 23.04 -20.32 19.75
N LEU A 535 22.44 -19.22 19.28
CA LEU A 535 21.11 -19.24 18.67
C LEU A 535 21.23 -19.55 17.17
N MET A 536 20.25 -20.30 16.68
CA MET A 536 20.09 -20.66 15.28
C MET A 536 18.63 -20.42 14.87
N ILE A 537 18.41 -19.81 13.70
CA ILE A 537 17.07 -19.64 13.16
C ILE A 537 16.62 -20.96 12.53
N THR A 538 15.48 -21.47 12.97
CA THR A 538 14.89 -22.73 12.53
C THR A 538 13.41 -22.58 12.22
N GLN A 539 12.79 -23.67 11.73
CA GLN A 539 11.37 -23.72 11.48
C GLN A 539 10.58 -23.53 12.80
N PRO A 540 9.62 -22.61 12.86
CA PRO A 540 8.75 -22.42 14.02
C PRO A 540 7.99 -23.71 14.35
N ARG A 541 7.90 -24.06 15.64
CA ARG A 541 7.08 -25.19 16.12
C ARG A 541 5.57 -24.90 16.04
N GLU A 542 5.21 -23.62 16.10
CA GLU A 542 3.82 -23.16 16.03
C GLU A 542 3.31 -23.12 14.59
N LYS A 543 2.10 -23.65 14.37
CA LYS A 543 1.46 -23.65 13.05
C LYS A 543 0.99 -22.24 12.70
N GLY A 544 1.32 -21.78 11.49
CA GLY A 544 0.83 -20.51 10.94
C GLY A 544 1.86 -19.38 10.93
N ILE A 545 3.03 -19.56 11.55
CA ILE A 545 4.16 -18.64 11.43
C ILE A 545 4.89 -18.95 10.12
N PRO A 546 5.05 -17.98 9.20
CA PRO A 546 5.84 -18.20 7.99
C PRO A 546 7.32 -18.37 8.34
N PHE A 547 7.94 -19.44 7.86
CA PHE A 547 9.39 -19.59 7.85
C PHE A 547 9.87 -19.28 6.44
N ILE A 548 10.58 -18.17 6.25
CA ILE A 548 10.97 -17.68 4.93
C ILE A 548 12.49 -17.56 4.90
N VAL A 549 13.10 -18.11 3.86
CA VAL A 549 14.51 -17.90 3.51
C VAL A 549 14.52 -17.51 2.05
N SER A 550 14.95 -16.29 1.74
CA SER A 550 14.88 -15.75 0.40
C SER A 550 16.08 -14.89 0.08
N ASN A 551 16.51 -14.88 -1.19
CA ASN A 551 17.53 -13.97 -1.71
C ASN A 551 16.92 -12.66 -2.27
N GLN A 552 15.60 -12.49 -2.14
CA GLN A 552 14.89 -11.26 -2.47
C GLN A 552 14.78 -10.36 -1.24
N THR A 553 14.66 -9.06 -1.48
CA THR A 553 14.42 -8.07 -0.42
C THR A 553 13.09 -8.32 0.29
N GLU A 554 13.04 -8.05 1.60
CA GLU A 554 11.81 -8.05 2.41
C GLU A 554 10.65 -7.32 1.69
N GLU A 555 10.92 -6.14 1.14
CA GLU A 555 9.93 -5.30 0.45
C GLU A 555 9.27 -6.02 -0.73
N TRP A 556 10.03 -6.82 -1.49
CA TRP A 556 9.52 -7.56 -2.64
C TRP A 556 8.61 -8.72 -2.21
N ILE A 557 9.03 -9.52 -1.22
CA ILE A 557 8.26 -10.66 -0.69
C ILE A 557 6.95 -10.16 -0.08
N PHE A 558 7.05 -9.04 0.64
CA PHE A 558 5.92 -8.35 1.21
C PHE A 558 4.96 -7.86 0.11
N ALA A 559 5.46 -7.17 -0.91
CA ALA A 559 4.64 -6.64 -2.00
C ALA A 559 3.89 -7.75 -2.75
N LEU A 560 4.54 -8.87 -3.07
CA LEU A 560 3.89 -9.98 -3.78
C LEU A 560 2.71 -10.56 -2.96
N THR A 561 2.95 -10.81 -1.67
CA THR A 561 1.94 -11.38 -0.77
C THR A 561 0.79 -10.40 -0.51
N ALA A 562 1.12 -9.12 -0.31
CA ALA A 562 0.16 -8.04 -0.09
C ALA A 562 -0.73 -7.82 -1.32
N THR A 563 -0.14 -7.77 -2.52
CA THR A 563 -0.87 -7.51 -3.77
C THR A 563 -1.78 -8.67 -4.15
N GLY A 564 -1.38 -9.91 -3.91
CA GLY A 564 -2.28 -11.07 -4.01
C GLY A 564 -3.48 -10.94 -3.08
N GLY A 565 -3.26 -10.57 -1.81
CA GLY A 565 -4.33 -10.33 -0.84
C GLY A 565 -5.28 -9.19 -1.24
N MET A 566 -4.72 -8.08 -1.73
CA MET A 566 -5.48 -6.93 -2.27
C MET A 566 -6.43 -7.34 -3.40
N LEU A 567 -5.93 -8.14 -4.35
CA LEU A 567 -6.69 -8.61 -5.50
C LEU A 567 -7.85 -9.53 -5.06
N LEU A 568 -7.58 -10.43 -4.11
CA LEU A 568 -8.60 -11.32 -3.53
C LEU A 568 -9.69 -10.52 -2.79
N PHE A 569 -9.33 -9.49 -2.02
CA PHE A 569 -10.32 -8.61 -1.39
C PHE A 569 -11.17 -7.85 -2.41
N PHE A 570 -10.55 -7.36 -3.47
CA PHE A 570 -11.26 -6.69 -4.56
C PHE A 570 -12.24 -7.63 -5.27
N MET A 571 -11.84 -8.88 -5.53
CA MET A 571 -12.73 -9.92 -6.08
C MET A 571 -13.90 -10.22 -5.15
N ALA A 572 -13.64 -10.37 -3.85
CA ALA A 572 -14.67 -10.58 -2.85
C ALA A 572 -15.68 -9.43 -2.80
N PHE A 573 -15.18 -8.19 -2.79
CA PHE A 573 -16.02 -7.00 -2.82
C PHE A 573 -16.90 -6.94 -4.07
N THR A 574 -16.31 -7.17 -5.25
CA THR A 574 -17.05 -7.18 -6.52
C THR A 574 -18.13 -8.27 -6.50
N ALA A 575 -17.83 -9.45 -5.96
CA ALA A 575 -18.80 -10.54 -5.81
C ALA A 575 -19.95 -10.17 -4.87
N PHE A 576 -19.68 -9.56 -3.70
CA PHE A 576 -20.73 -9.13 -2.77
C PHE A 576 -21.60 -8.01 -3.34
N MET A 577 -21.00 -7.03 -4.01
CA MET A 577 -21.73 -5.96 -4.69
C MET A 577 -22.63 -6.53 -5.80
N THR A 578 -22.10 -7.46 -6.60
CA THR A 578 -22.86 -8.15 -7.64
C THR A 578 -24.03 -8.94 -7.06
N ALA A 579 -23.79 -9.70 -5.98
CA ALA A 579 -24.84 -10.44 -5.29
C ALA A 579 -25.93 -9.51 -4.75
N TYR A 580 -25.56 -8.36 -4.18
CA TYR A 580 -26.52 -7.35 -3.72
C TYR A 580 -27.37 -6.77 -4.87
N LEU A 581 -26.75 -6.36 -5.99
CA LEU A 581 -27.48 -5.86 -7.16
C LEU A 581 -28.37 -6.94 -7.78
N MET A 582 -27.90 -8.19 -7.79
CA MET A 582 -28.66 -9.33 -8.28
C MET A 582 -29.88 -9.62 -7.39
N ILE A 583 -29.74 -9.58 -6.06
CA ILE A 583 -30.86 -9.70 -5.11
C ILE A 583 -31.87 -8.57 -5.33
N SER A 584 -31.39 -7.33 -5.44
CA SER A 584 -32.24 -6.16 -5.69
C SER A 584 -33.05 -6.35 -6.97
N GLY A 585 -32.37 -6.77 -8.04
CA GLY A 585 -32.99 -7.13 -9.31
C GLY A 585 -34.01 -8.27 -9.21
N MET A 586 -33.74 -9.30 -8.40
CA MET A 586 -34.67 -10.41 -8.17
C MET A 586 -35.96 -9.95 -7.46
N TYR A 587 -35.86 -9.02 -6.51
CA TYR A 587 -37.02 -8.35 -5.91
C TYR A 587 -37.71 -7.37 -6.85
N GLY A 588 -37.12 -7.14 -8.01
CA GLY A 588 -37.58 -6.22 -9.01
C GLY A 588 -37.32 -4.75 -8.70
N SER A 589 -36.26 -4.52 -7.91
CA SER A 589 -35.78 -3.21 -7.51
C SER A 589 -34.47 -2.91 -8.23
N PHE A 590 -34.51 -1.89 -9.09
CA PHE A 590 -33.35 -1.18 -9.63
C PHE A 590 -33.51 0.32 -9.35
N SER A 591 -33.93 0.60 -8.13
CA SER A 591 -34.14 1.96 -7.67
C SER A 591 -32.79 2.67 -7.52
N PRO A 592 -32.76 4.01 -7.55
CA PRO A 592 -31.55 4.73 -7.20
C PRO A 592 -31.01 4.38 -5.80
N ALA A 593 -31.89 3.99 -4.86
CA ALA A 593 -31.52 3.53 -3.54
C ALA A 593 -30.61 2.29 -3.57
N ASP A 594 -30.84 1.37 -4.51
CA ASP A 594 -30.05 0.15 -4.64
C ASP A 594 -28.61 0.49 -5.09
N TYR A 595 -28.43 1.45 -6.00
CA TYR A 595 -27.08 1.91 -6.38
C TYR A 595 -26.35 2.61 -5.24
N LEU A 596 -27.05 3.43 -4.45
CA LEU A 596 -26.45 4.06 -3.28
C LEU A 596 -26.08 3.03 -2.20
N ALA A 597 -26.94 2.05 -1.96
CA ALA A 597 -26.66 0.97 -1.02
C ALA A 597 -25.47 0.10 -1.48
N ALA A 598 -25.39 -0.22 -2.78
CA ALA A 598 -24.24 -0.88 -3.38
C ALA A 598 -22.95 -0.06 -3.18
N ALA A 599 -23.02 1.26 -3.29
CA ALA A 599 -21.90 2.17 -3.03
C ALA A 599 -21.42 2.11 -1.56
N CYS A 600 -22.34 1.89 -0.60
CA CYS A 600 -22.02 1.80 0.83
C CYS A 600 -21.44 0.44 1.26
N VAL A 601 -21.58 -0.63 0.46
CA VAL A 601 -21.00 -1.94 0.78
C VAL A 601 -19.48 -1.84 0.93
N GLY A 602 -18.82 -1.04 0.10
CA GLY A 602 -17.36 -0.88 0.12
C GLY A 602 -16.83 -0.32 1.45
N PRO A 603 -17.27 0.88 1.87
CA PRO A 603 -16.92 1.45 3.17
C PRO A 603 -17.26 0.53 4.36
N LEU A 604 -18.38 -0.18 4.30
CA LEU A 604 -18.77 -1.12 5.37
C LEU A 604 -17.78 -2.31 5.46
N VAL A 605 -17.45 -2.92 4.32
CA VAL A 605 -16.45 -4.00 4.26
C VAL A 605 -15.07 -3.49 4.72
N LEU A 606 -14.65 -2.30 4.28
CA LEU A 606 -13.41 -1.65 4.73
C LEU A 606 -13.38 -1.50 6.26
N GLY A 607 -14.47 -1.01 6.85
CA GLY A 607 -14.58 -0.82 8.30
C GLY A 607 -14.44 -2.13 9.06
N ILE A 608 -15.10 -3.19 8.60
CA ILE A 608 -15.00 -4.53 9.20
C ILE A 608 -13.58 -5.07 9.09
N ILE A 609 -12.97 -4.99 7.90
CA ILE A 609 -11.60 -5.44 7.66
C ILE A 609 -10.61 -4.68 8.57
N ALA A 610 -10.73 -3.35 8.65
CA ALA A 610 -9.88 -2.52 9.49
C ALA A 610 -10.01 -2.91 10.97
N ILE A 611 -11.23 -3.06 11.49
CA ILE A 611 -11.47 -3.47 12.88
C ILE A 611 -10.80 -4.82 13.18
N VAL A 612 -10.98 -5.82 12.32
CA VAL A 612 -10.41 -7.15 12.49
C VAL A 612 -8.88 -7.09 12.53
N PHE A 613 -8.25 -6.31 11.65
CA PHE A 613 -6.80 -6.21 11.58
C PHE A 613 -6.18 -5.43 12.72
N HIS A 614 -6.73 -4.25 13.04
CA HIS A 614 -6.26 -3.47 14.18
C HIS A 614 -6.39 -4.26 15.49
N TYR A 615 -7.48 -5.03 15.67
CA TYR A 615 -7.61 -5.91 16.83
C TYR A 615 -6.53 -7.01 16.86
N ASN A 616 -6.28 -7.69 15.73
CA ASN A 616 -5.27 -8.76 15.67
C ASN A 616 -3.85 -8.25 15.91
N ASP A 617 -3.51 -7.04 15.45
CA ASP A 617 -2.20 -6.43 15.75
C ASP A 617 -2.02 -6.15 17.23
N LEU A 618 -3.06 -5.62 17.90
CA LEU A 618 -3.01 -5.37 19.33
C LEU A 618 -2.81 -6.67 20.12
N VAL A 619 -3.45 -7.76 19.69
CA VAL A 619 -3.22 -9.10 20.27
C VAL A 619 -1.78 -9.55 20.04
N PHE A 620 -1.25 -9.40 18.84
CA PHE A 620 0.12 -9.78 18.50
C PHE A 620 1.16 -9.02 19.34
N LEU A 621 1.02 -7.68 19.44
CA LEU A 621 1.91 -6.85 20.23
C LEU A 621 1.85 -7.21 21.72
N ARG A 622 0.65 -7.47 22.27
CA ARG A 622 0.50 -7.93 23.65
C ARG A 622 1.20 -9.28 23.89
N GLN A 623 0.96 -10.25 23.01
CA GLN A 623 1.62 -11.56 23.09
C GLN A 623 3.14 -11.45 23.00
N ARG A 624 3.66 -10.50 22.21
CA ARG A 624 5.09 -10.24 22.12
C ARG A 624 5.68 -9.70 23.42
N VAL A 625 4.99 -8.76 24.08
CA VAL A 625 5.39 -8.26 25.40
C VAL A 625 5.37 -9.39 26.44
N GLU A 626 4.28 -10.18 26.49
CA GLU A 626 4.14 -11.33 27.41
C GLU A 626 5.22 -12.40 27.18
N ARG A 627 5.56 -12.66 25.92
CA ARG A 627 6.60 -13.62 25.53
C ARG A 627 7.99 -13.13 25.94
N ASN A 628 8.33 -11.88 25.64
CA ASN A 628 9.62 -11.29 26.03
C ASN A 628 9.77 -11.31 27.55
N TRP A 629 8.69 -11.02 28.28
CA TRP A 629 8.63 -11.16 29.73
C TRP A 629 8.89 -12.59 30.20
N SER A 630 8.23 -13.59 29.60
CA SER A 630 8.44 -14.99 29.95
C SER A 630 9.88 -15.45 29.77
N ASN A 631 10.58 -14.95 28.75
CA ASN A 631 12.00 -15.25 28.54
C ASN A 631 12.87 -14.66 29.67
N ILE A 632 12.59 -13.42 30.08
CA ILE A 632 13.26 -12.78 31.23
C ILE A 632 13.00 -13.58 32.52
N ASP A 633 11.75 -13.97 32.79
CA ASP A 633 11.38 -14.76 33.98
C ASP A 633 12.14 -16.10 34.05
N ILE A 634 12.31 -16.79 32.92
CA ILE A 634 13.10 -18.03 32.87
C ILE A 634 14.57 -17.76 33.25
N SER A 635 15.18 -16.69 32.72
CA SER A 635 16.59 -16.40 33.01
C SER A 635 16.81 -15.81 34.40
N LEU A 636 15.84 -15.06 34.95
CA LEU A 636 15.80 -14.70 36.36
C LEU A 636 15.71 -15.94 37.26
N LYS A 637 14.88 -16.93 36.90
CA LYS A 637 14.81 -18.21 37.63
C LYS A 637 16.13 -18.98 37.57
N LYS A 638 16.78 -19.08 36.41
CA LYS A 638 18.12 -19.69 36.29
C LYS A 638 19.13 -19.00 37.19
N ARG A 639 19.14 -17.67 37.20
CA ARG A 639 20.05 -16.84 37.97
C ARG A 639 19.81 -16.94 39.48
N SER A 640 18.56 -16.85 39.92
CA SER A 640 18.18 -17.07 41.32
C SER A 640 18.54 -18.49 41.81
N GLY A 641 18.50 -19.48 40.91
CA GLY A 641 18.94 -20.86 41.17
C GLY A 641 20.43 -20.99 41.51
N LEU A 642 21.26 -19.99 41.21
CA LEU A 642 22.70 -19.96 41.55
C LEU A 642 22.96 -19.44 42.97
N ILE A 643 22.01 -18.73 43.59
CA ILE A 643 22.13 -18.13 44.93
C ILE A 643 22.50 -19.16 46.02
N PRO A 644 21.92 -20.38 46.06
CA PRO A 644 22.32 -21.40 47.03
C PRO A 644 23.80 -21.78 46.90
N GLY A 645 24.30 -21.92 45.67
CA GLY A 645 25.71 -22.23 45.39
C GLY A 645 26.66 -21.11 45.80
N LEU A 646 26.29 -19.85 45.53
CA LEU A 646 26.99 -18.67 46.04
C LEU A 646 27.01 -18.65 47.58
N GLY A 647 25.91 -19.01 48.23
CA GLY A 647 25.84 -19.06 49.69
C GLY A 647 26.80 -20.07 50.32
N THR A 648 27.01 -21.23 49.69
CA THR A 648 28.02 -22.20 50.14
C THR A 648 29.42 -21.58 50.11
N ILE A 649 29.77 -20.88 49.02
CA ILE A 649 31.08 -20.23 48.87
C ILE A 649 31.27 -19.09 49.87
N VAL A 650 30.26 -18.23 50.02
CA VAL A 650 30.29 -17.12 50.98
C VAL A 650 30.44 -17.64 52.41
N SER A 651 29.76 -18.74 52.76
CA SER A 651 29.89 -19.34 54.09
C SER A 651 31.26 -19.97 54.37
N GLU A 652 31.96 -20.43 53.33
CA GLU A 652 33.26 -21.09 53.45
C GLU A 652 34.43 -20.09 53.46
N PHE A 653 34.38 -19.06 52.60
CA PHE A 653 35.49 -18.13 52.39
C PHE A 653 35.28 -16.73 52.97
N LEU A 654 34.03 -16.31 53.18
CA LEU A 654 33.64 -14.95 53.58
C LEU A 654 32.76 -14.96 54.84
N ALA A 655 33.00 -15.90 55.75
CA ALA A 655 32.20 -16.08 56.96
C ALA A 655 32.17 -14.84 57.89
N HIS A 656 33.16 -13.95 57.79
CA HIS A 656 33.28 -12.75 58.61
C HIS A 656 32.64 -11.49 57.98
N GLU A 657 32.17 -11.57 56.73
CA GLU A 657 31.55 -10.47 56.01
C GLU A 657 30.05 -10.40 56.30
N LYS A 658 29.68 -9.79 57.43
CA LYS A 658 28.27 -9.69 57.90
C LYS A 658 27.35 -9.01 56.91
N GLU A 659 27.81 -7.95 56.25
CA GLU A 659 26.97 -7.21 55.30
C GLU A 659 26.62 -8.09 54.09
N LEU A 660 27.59 -8.85 53.57
CA LEU A 660 27.36 -9.78 52.46
C LEU A 660 26.40 -10.93 52.83
N GLN A 661 26.46 -11.42 54.07
CA GLN A 661 25.52 -12.45 54.55
C GLN A 661 24.09 -11.92 54.71
N ASN A 662 23.94 -10.66 55.13
CA ASN A 662 22.63 -10.02 55.22
C ASN A 662 22.03 -9.82 53.82
N ASP A 663 22.82 -9.34 52.86
CA ASP A 663 22.41 -9.18 51.47
C ASP A 663 21.98 -10.53 50.87
N LEU A 664 22.75 -11.60 51.10
CA LEU A 664 22.41 -12.96 50.68
C LEU A 664 21.11 -13.49 51.33
N ALA A 665 20.89 -13.20 52.60
CA ALA A 665 19.66 -13.59 53.29
C ALA A 665 18.44 -12.83 52.74
N GLN A 666 18.60 -11.54 52.43
CA GLN A 666 17.57 -10.72 51.80
C GLN A 666 17.24 -11.25 50.40
N MET A 667 18.25 -11.54 49.57
CA MET A 667 18.03 -12.16 48.26
C MET A 667 17.21 -13.45 48.33
N ARG A 668 17.57 -14.36 49.25
CA ARG A 668 16.85 -15.63 49.43
C ARG A 668 15.37 -15.43 49.77
N SER A 669 15.04 -14.35 50.47
CA SER A 669 13.66 -14.00 50.80
C SER A 669 12.86 -13.45 49.61
N TRP A 670 13.54 -12.93 48.58
CA TRP A 670 12.94 -12.30 47.41
C TRP A 670 12.73 -13.23 46.22
N ILE A 671 13.37 -14.40 46.20
CA ILE A 671 13.23 -15.43 45.16
C ILE A 671 11.75 -15.76 44.81
N PRO A 672 10.81 -15.85 45.77
CA PRO A 672 9.39 -16.12 45.46
C PRO A 672 8.67 -14.94 44.77
N SER A 673 9.14 -13.71 45.00
CA SER A 673 8.45 -12.47 44.62
C SER A 673 8.84 -11.93 43.24
N ALA A 674 9.94 -12.43 42.65
CA ALA A 674 10.52 -11.97 41.38
C ALA A 674 9.73 -12.37 40.11
N THR A 675 8.51 -12.89 40.25
CA THR A 675 7.70 -13.45 39.15
C THR A 675 6.84 -12.42 38.41
N SER A 676 6.81 -11.15 38.87
CA SER A 676 6.08 -10.05 38.23
C SER A 676 7.03 -8.93 37.77
N PRO A 677 6.73 -8.21 36.65
CA PRO A 677 7.56 -7.10 36.16
C PRO A 677 7.79 -6.02 37.22
N GLU A 678 6.75 -5.72 37.98
CA GLU A 678 6.74 -4.70 39.03
C GLU A 678 7.75 -5.01 40.14
N ASN A 679 7.86 -6.28 40.56
CA ASN A 679 8.77 -6.71 41.62
C ASN A 679 10.16 -7.11 41.12
N ALA A 680 10.29 -7.44 39.83
CA ALA A 680 11.56 -7.89 39.27
C ALA A 680 12.62 -6.79 39.26
N THR A 681 12.21 -5.53 39.11
CA THR A 681 13.11 -4.36 39.19
C THR A 681 13.77 -4.26 40.57
N GLU A 682 12.98 -4.41 41.63
CA GLU A 682 13.51 -4.42 43.00
C GLU A 682 14.50 -5.59 43.16
N TYR A 683 14.08 -6.81 42.78
CA TYR A 683 14.91 -8.00 42.86
C TYR A 683 16.26 -7.84 42.15
N LEU A 684 16.26 -7.36 40.90
CA LEU A 684 17.47 -7.10 40.13
C LEU A 684 18.37 -6.05 40.80
N THR A 685 17.79 -5.04 41.46
CA THR A 685 18.53 -3.98 42.17
C THR A 685 19.26 -4.51 43.39
N ALA A 686 18.57 -5.25 44.26
CA ALA A 686 19.23 -5.92 45.37
C ALA A 686 20.25 -6.95 44.86
N GLU A 687 19.94 -7.62 43.74
CA GLU A 687 20.83 -8.62 43.18
C GLU A 687 22.16 -8.06 42.70
N HIS A 688 22.08 -6.95 41.98
CA HIS A 688 23.24 -6.28 41.47
C HIS A 688 24.13 -5.73 42.59
N GLN A 689 23.54 -5.15 43.65
CA GLN A 689 24.29 -4.65 44.80
C GLN A 689 25.11 -5.74 45.47
N PHE A 690 24.49 -6.92 45.71
CA PHE A 690 25.19 -8.08 46.24
C PHE A 690 26.30 -8.56 45.30
N THR A 691 26.02 -8.66 44.01
CA THR A 691 26.96 -9.17 42.99
C THR A 691 28.21 -8.30 42.91
N THR A 692 28.03 -6.98 42.84
CA THR A 692 29.13 -6.00 42.79
C THR A 692 29.98 -6.06 44.05
N ARG A 693 29.35 -6.19 45.22
CA ARG A 693 30.04 -6.34 46.51
C ARG A 693 30.81 -7.66 46.61
N TYR A 694 30.21 -8.77 46.18
CA TYR A 694 30.85 -10.07 46.12
C TYR A 694 32.07 -10.06 45.18
N LEU A 695 31.96 -9.45 44.00
CA LEU A 695 33.07 -9.29 43.05
C LEU A 695 34.22 -8.46 43.64
N GLY A 696 33.92 -7.34 44.31
CA GLY A 696 34.93 -6.53 44.99
C GLY A 696 35.67 -7.29 46.10
N LEU A 697 34.93 -8.08 46.91
CA LEU A 697 35.54 -8.94 47.94
C LEU A 697 36.37 -10.08 47.33
N ARG A 698 35.97 -10.62 46.18
CA ARG A 698 36.74 -11.66 45.46
C ARG A 698 38.13 -11.16 45.08
N GLU A 699 38.28 -9.88 44.75
CA GLU A 699 39.59 -9.29 44.45
C GLU A 699 40.47 -9.15 45.70
N ALA A 700 39.86 -8.85 46.85
CA ALA A 700 40.55 -8.72 48.14
C ALA A 700 40.99 -10.08 48.73
N HIS A 701 40.38 -11.20 48.33
CA HIS A 701 40.64 -12.54 48.86
C HIS A 701 41.28 -13.50 47.83
N PRO A 702 42.61 -13.68 47.82
CA PRO A 702 43.32 -14.51 46.84
C PRO A 702 42.85 -15.97 46.81
N ASN A 703 42.49 -16.53 47.97
CA ASN A 703 42.02 -17.91 48.10
C ASN A 703 40.65 -18.11 47.42
N LEU A 704 39.80 -17.08 47.42
CA LEU A 704 38.51 -17.10 46.75
C LEU A 704 38.68 -16.91 45.24
N ARG A 705 39.60 -16.03 44.82
CA ARG A 705 39.96 -15.82 43.41
C ARG A 705 40.50 -17.09 42.73
N GLY A 706 41.23 -17.93 43.46
CA GLY A 706 41.79 -19.18 42.95
C GLY A 706 40.84 -20.38 42.96
N ASN A 707 39.62 -20.25 43.51
CA ASN A 707 38.69 -21.35 43.63
C ASN A 707 37.93 -21.59 42.31
N ALA A 708 38.05 -22.79 41.75
CA ALA A 708 37.43 -23.15 40.46
C ALA A 708 35.88 -23.09 40.47
N LEU A 709 35.24 -23.40 41.60
CA LEU A 709 33.78 -23.31 41.75
C LEU A 709 33.33 -21.85 41.80
N ALA A 710 34.07 -21.00 42.53
CA ALA A 710 33.81 -19.56 42.60
C ALA A 710 34.02 -18.87 41.25
N ASP A 711 35.06 -19.26 40.51
CA ASP A 711 35.30 -18.73 39.16
C ASP A 711 34.18 -19.15 38.19
N LYS A 712 33.79 -20.43 38.20
CA LYS A 712 32.69 -20.94 37.36
C LYS A 712 31.37 -20.21 37.65
N LEU A 713 30.98 -20.08 38.92
CA LEU A 713 29.75 -19.37 39.30
C LEU A 713 29.80 -17.90 38.91
N THR A 714 30.94 -17.24 39.07
CA THR A 714 31.09 -15.83 38.68
C THR A 714 30.93 -15.66 37.16
N LYS A 715 31.54 -16.54 36.36
CA LYS A 715 31.39 -16.52 34.90
C LYS A 715 29.95 -16.74 34.47
N THR A 716 29.28 -17.76 35.01
CA THR A 716 27.86 -18.03 34.71
C THR A 716 26.95 -16.87 35.14
N LEU A 717 27.25 -16.19 36.25
CA LEU A 717 26.48 -15.03 36.68
C LEU A 717 26.64 -13.83 35.72
N ILE A 718 27.85 -13.58 35.23
CA ILE A 718 28.14 -12.53 34.23
C ILE A 718 27.45 -12.86 32.90
N GLU A 719 27.49 -14.12 32.46
CA GLU A 719 26.79 -14.59 31.25
C GLU A 719 25.28 -14.35 31.36
N LEU A 720 24.66 -14.72 32.49
CA LEU A 720 23.23 -14.49 32.72
C LEU A 720 22.87 -13.01 32.87
N GLU A 721 23.73 -12.18 33.44
CA GLU A 721 23.54 -10.71 33.49
C GLU A 721 23.51 -10.12 32.08
N ASN A 722 24.47 -10.49 31.23
CA ASN A 722 24.51 -10.04 29.84
C ASN A 722 23.27 -10.53 29.06
N GLU A 723 22.83 -11.78 29.28
CA GLU A 723 21.61 -12.35 28.69
C GLU A 723 20.37 -11.53 29.11
N ILE A 724 20.21 -11.25 30.41
CA ILE A 724 19.08 -10.47 30.95
C ILE A 724 19.13 -9.03 30.43
N ALA A 725 20.30 -8.40 30.37
CA ALA A 725 20.47 -7.04 29.87
C ALA A 725 20.01 -6.92 28.40
N LEU A 726 20.33 -7.90 27.56
CA LEU A 726 19.88 -7.96 26.18
C LEU A 726 18.36 -8.19 26.07
N MET A 727 17.82 -9.16 26.83
CA MET A 727 16.38 -9.45 26.82
C MET A 727 15.54 -8.28 27.34
N ARG A 728 16.07 -7.51 28.30
CA ARG A 728 15.44 -6.29 28.81
C ARG A 728 15.28 -5.22 27.73
N ASP A 729 16.32 -4.98 26.92
CA ASP A 729 16.21 -4.02 25.81
C ASP A 729 15.10 -4.46 24.83
N GLY A 730 15.05 -5.76 24.49
CA GLY A 730 14.00 -6.34 23.67
C GLY A 730 12.60 -6.23 24.28
N TYR A 731 12.45 -6.41 25.59
CA TYR A 731 11.19 -6.22 26.31
C TYR A 731 10.75 -4.76 26.32
N ASN A 732 11.63 -3.84 26.71
CA ASN A 732 11.33 -2.41 26.76
C ASN A 732 10.95 -1.87 25.38
N ARG A 733 11.66 -2.28 24.32
CA ARG A 733 11.30 -1.93 22.95
C ARG A 733 9.92 -2.47 22.55
N ALA A 734 9.55 -3.67 22.97
CA ALA A 734 8.21 -4.21 22.72
C ALA A 734 7.12 -3.40 23.46
N VAL A 735 7.38 -2.98 24.71
CA VAL A 735 6.48 -2.12 25.50
C VAL A 735 6.38 -0.72 24.88
N GLU A 736 7.48 -0.14 24.42
CA GLU A 736 7.54 1.16 23.72
C GLU A 736 6.78 1.16 22.39
N ILE A 737 6.64 0.01 21.73
CA ILE A 737 5.78 -0.13 20.55
C ILE A 737 4.32 -0.34 20.97
N TYR A 738 4.07 -1.17 21.98
CA TYR A 738 2.73 -1.56 22.41
C TYR A 738 1.94 -0.40 23.08
N ASN A 739 2.54 0.31 24.02
CA ASN A 739 1.87 1.34 24.82
C ASN A 739 1.37 2.54 23.99
N PRO A 740 2.16 3.12 23.07
CA PRO A 740 1.65 4.15 22.17
C PRO A 740 0.55 3.62 21.26
N ARG A 741 0.65 2.36 20.80
CA ARG A 741 -0.33 1.79 19.87
C ARG A 741 -1.72 1.71 20.47
N ILE A 742 -1.86 1.25 21.72
CA ILE A 742 -3.16 1.24 22.43
C ILE A 742 -3.71 2.64 22.76
N ALA A 743 -2.89 3.69 22.65
CA ALA A 743 -3.25 5.08 22.93
C ALA A 743 -3.65 5.90 21.69
N LEU A 744 -3.38 5.41 20.48
CA LEU A 744 -3.62 6.13 19.21
C LEU A 744 -4.98 5.77 18.59
N PHE A 745 -5.64 6.73 17.93
CA PHE A 745 -6.86 6.45 17.15
C PHE A 745 -6.50 5.79 15.81
N PRO A 746 -7.21 4.73 15.35
CA PRO A 746 -8.45 4.16 15.88
C PRO A 746 -8.28 3.09 16.98
N ASP A 747 -7.05 2.60 17.20
CA ASP A 747 -6.73 1.49 18.13
C ASP A 747 -7.21 1.74 19.56
N LEU A 748 -7.22 2.99 20.02
CA LEU A 748 -7.75 3.40 21.32
C LEU A 748 -9.18 2.89 21.60
N LEU A 749 -10.06 2.89 20.59
CA LEU A 749 -11.44 2.41 20.75
C LEU A 749 -11.47 0.89 20.94
N LEU A 750 -10.67 0.18 20.14
CA LEU A 750 -10.56 -1.28 20.21
C LEU A 750 -9.85 -1.73 21.48
N ALA A 751 -8.83 -0.99 21.92
CA ALA A 751 -8.09 -1.23 23.15
C ALA A 751 -9.01 -1.15 24.37
N LYS A 752 -9.84 -0.10 24.45
CA LYS A 752 -10.83 0.07 25.52
C LYS A 752 -11.90 -1.01 25.51
N LEU A 753 -12.42 -1.37 24.34
CA LEU A 753 -13.47 -2.39 24.21
C LEU A 753 -12.92 -3.81 24.48
N GLY A 754 -11.69 -4.09 24.06
CA GLY A 754 -11.01 -5.37 24.17
C GLY A 754 -10.22 -5.58 25.46
N GLY A 755 -10.17 -4.59 26.36
CA GLY A 755 -9.48 -4.70 27.65
C GLY A 755 -7.95 -4.76 27.55
N PHE A 756 -7.35 -4.10 26.56
CA PHE A 756 -5.90 -3.98 26.44
C PHE A 756 -5.38 -2.91 27.42
N LEU A 757 -4.49 -3.33 28.32
CA LEU A 757 -3.91 -2.48 29.37
C LEU A 757 -2.45 -2.17 29.04
N PRO A 758 -1.94 -0.97 29.38
CA PRO A 758 -0.52 -0.65 29.20
C PRO A 758 0.36 -1.61 30.00
N ALA A 759 1.54 -1.93 29.45
CA ALA A 759 2.57 -2.72 30.12
C ALA A 759 3.64 -1.80 30.73
N ASP A 760 4.23 -2.21 31.85
CA ASP A 760 5.28 -1.43 32.51
C ASP A 760 6.65 -1.65 31.88
N LEU A 761 7.47 -0.61 31.84
CA LEU A 761 8.87 -0.72 31.41
C LEU A 761 9.73 -1.32 32.52
N LEU A 762 10.70 -2.15 32.16
CA LEU A 762 11.70 -2.66 33.08
C LEU A 762 12.87 -1.68 33.15
N GLN A 763 12.77 -0.71 34.05
CA GLN A 763 13.77 0.34 34.27
C GLN A 763 14.81 -0.14 35.28
N PHE A 764 16.06 -0.27 34.86
CA PHE A 764 17.17 -0.58 35.77
C PHE A 764 18.41 0.22 35.38
N GLU A 765 18.91 1.03 36.29
CA GLU A 765 20.07 1.89 36.07
C GLU A 765 21.33 1.10 36.45
N SER A 766 21.91 0.37 35.49
CA SER A 766 23.23 -0.21 35.69
C SER A 766 24.26 0.91 35.54
N ALA A 767 24.94 1.27 36.63
CA ALA A 767 26.09 2.19 36.59
C ALA A 767 27.33 1.59 35.88
N ILE A 768 27.18 0.53 35.09
CA ILE A 768 28.26 -0.17 34.39
C ILE A 768 28.04 -0.07 32.88
N GLN A 769 28.17 1.14 32.35
CA GLN A 769 28.56 1.34 30.95
C GLN A 769 30.05 1.73 30.82
N HIS A 770 30.83 1.77 31.92
CA HIS A 770 32.22 2.26 31.88
C HIS A 770 33.29 1.39 32.59
N ALA A 771 33.00 0.16 33.03
CA ALA A 771 34.00 -0.65 33.75
C ALA A 771 34.69 -1.77 32.94
N SER A 772 34.39 -1.96 31.64
CA SER A 772 35.11 -2.95 30.81
C SER A 772 36.40 -2.41 30.18
N GLU A 773 36.78 -1.16 30.46
CA GLU A 773 37.94 -0.50 29.84
C GLU A 773 39.11 -0.29 30.82
N ILE A 774 39.44 -1.26 31.69
CA ILE A 774 40.74 -1.25 32.39
C ILE A 774 41.40 -2.63 32.39
N GLN A 775 42.31 -2.80 31.42
CA GLN A 775 43.53 -3.63 31.39
C GLN A 775 43.45 -5.08 31.92
N LEU A 776 43.08 -5.99 31.02
CA LEU A 776 43.72 -7.30 30.88
C LEU A 776 44.44 -7.32 29.53
N GLY A 777 45.76 -7.46 29.57
CA GLY A 777 46.57 -7.64 28.37
C GLY A 777 46.17 -8.91 27.62
N CYS A 778 46.10 -8.76 26.29
CA CYS A 778 45.91 -9.78 25.24
C CYS A 778 44.46 -10.16 24.88
N ALA A 779 44.11 -9.78 23.64
CA ALA A 779 43.08 -10.36 22.76
C ALA A 779 41.60 -10.29 23.20
N ASN A 780 40.88 -9.26 22.79
CA ASN A 780 39.77 -9.35 21.82
C ASN A 780 39.14 -7.96 21.58
N SER A 781 38.74 -7.74 20.34
CA SER A 781 38.18 -6.52 19.79
C SER A 781 36.71 -6.30 20.18
N SER A 782 36.39 -5.01 20.34
CA SER A 782 35.10 -4.33 20.14
C SER A 782 33.94 -4.58 21.12
N SER A 783 33.76 -3.65 22.05
CA SER A 783 32.45 -3.25 22.56
C SER A 783 32.42 -1.74 22.84
N GLY A 784 31.40 -1.05 22.32
CA GLY A 784 30.98 0.29 22.74
C GLY A 784 31.66 1.49 22.08
N LEU A 785 31.22 1.88 20.87
CA LEU A 785 31.48 3.23 20.34
C LEU A 785 30.23 3.73 19.59
N GLY A 786 29.34 4.36 20.36
CA GLY A 786 28.45 5.37 19.82
C GLY A 786 29.27 6.50 19.18
N THR A 787 28.65 7.22 18.27
CA THR A 787 29.15 8.33 17.46
C THR A 787 29.84 9.43 18.29
N LYS A 788 31.06 9.21 18.76
CA LYS A 788 31.95 10.27 19.19
C LYS A 788 32.67 10.81 17.96
N SER A 789 32.32 12.02 17.59
CA SER A 789 33.17 12.91 16.79
C SER A 789 34.59 12.86 17.33
N PHE A 790 35.58 12.90 16.43
CA PHE A 790 37.01 13.01 16.72
C PHE A 790 37.24 13.93 17.93
N ASP A 791 37.55 13.33 19.09
CA ASP A 791 37.62 14.03 20.37
C ASP A 791 39.01 14.67 20.49
N LEU A 792 39.15 15.87 19.91
CA LEU A 792 40.38 16.69 19.90
C LEU A 792 40.96 16.90 21.31
N GLN A 793 40.17 16.73 22.37
CA GLN A 793 40.65 16.90 23.74
C GLN A 793 41.37 15.67 24.30
N SER A 794 41.21 14.49 23.69
CA SER A 794 41.71 13.22 24.23
C SER A 794 43.14 12.84 23.77
N THR A 795 43.70 13.54 22.79
CA THR A 795 45.09 13.32 22.32
C THR A 795 46.03 14.33 22.97
N HIS A 796 46.94 13.84 23.81
CA HIS A 796 47.90 14.61 24.62
C HIS A 796 49.02 15.36 23.84
N ALA A 797 48.75 15.91 22.65
CA ALA A 797 49.80 16.52 21.81
C ALA A 797 49.33 17.70 20.96
N HIS A 798 48.50 18.61 21.47
CA HIS A 798 48.21 19.86 20.74
C HIS A 798 49.30 20.93 20.97
N PRO A 799 49.71 21.69 19.92
CA PRO A 799 50.41 22.96 20.14
C PRO A 799 49.52 23.88 20.99
N THR A 800 50.10 24.54 21.99
CA THR A 800 49.37 25.38 22.97
C THR A 800 48.51 26.45 22.27
N ALA A 801 47.20 26.22 22.20
CA ALA A 801 46.21 27.13 21.64
C ALA A 801 46.00 28.33 22.58
N THR A 802 45.91 29.55 22.03
CA THR A 802 45.53 30.73 22.83
C THR A 802 44.03 30.71 23.17
N PRO A 803 43.62 31.19 24.37
CA PRO A 803 42.21 31.22 24.73
C PRO A 803 41.42 32.15 23.79
N LEU A 804 40.32 31.63 23.24
CA LEU A 804 39.44 32.34 22.31
C LEU A 804 38.79 33.58 22.98
N PRO A 805 38.60 34.70 22.24
CA PRO A 805 37.86 35.86 22.72
C PRO A 805 36.42 35.50 23.13
N PRO A 806 35.88 36.01 24.26
CA PRO A 806 34.50 35.72 24.68
C PRO A 806 33.44 36.11 23.64
N SER A 807 33.68 37.18 22.88
CA SER A 807 32.79 37.64 21.80
C SER A 807 32.58 36.60 20.70
N LEU A 808 33.65 35.87 20.34
CA LEU A 808 33.60 34.81 19.32
C LEU A 808 32.94 33.53 19.85
N ILE A 809 33.09 33.23 21.13
CA ILE A 809 32.42 32.09 21.78
C ILE A 809 30.90 32.33 21.83
N ASP A 810 30.48 33.52 22.23
CA ASP A 810 29.06 33.89 22.25
C ASP A 810 28.45 33.88 20.83
N ALA A 811 29.20 34.35 19.83
CA ALA A 811 28.80 34.33 18.42
C ALA A 811 28.71 32.89 17.86
N ALA A 812 29.59 31.98 18.28
CA ALA A 812 29.59 30.57 17.85
C ALA A 812 28.31 29.80 18.26
N HIS A 813 27.54 30.31 19.24
CA HIS A 813 26.30 29.69 19.68
C HIS A 813 25.04 30.18 18.94
N GLN A 814 25.14 31.25 18.15
CA GLN A 814 24.03 31.75 17.33
C GLN A 814 24.15 31.24 15.88
N PRO A 815 23.06 30.78 15.23
CA PRO A 815 23.14 30.06 13.95
C PRO A 815 23.72 30.90 12.81
N THR A 816 23.27 32.15 12.66
CA THR A 816 23.76 33.07 11.61
C THR A 816 25.18 33.55 11.88
N ASP A 817 25.50 33.87 13.13
CA ASP A 817 26.84 34.34 13.53
C ASP A 817 27.88 33.20 13.45
N ALA A 818 27.51 31.98 13.83
CA ALA A 818 28.37 30.80 13.72
C ALA A 818 28.76 30.51 12.26
N PHE A 819 27.83 30.70 11.31
CA PHE A 819 28.15 30.58 9.89
C PHE A 819 28.97 31.76 9.36
N ALA A 820 28.71 32.98 9.86
CA ALA A 820 29.52 34.15 9.57
C ALA A 820 30.98 34.00 10.05
N ILE A 821 31.21 33.31 11.18
CA ILE A 821 32.55 32.95 11.66
C ILE A 821 33.27 32.06 10.63
N VAL A 822 32.60 31.02 10.12
CA VAL A 822 33.19 30.09 9.13
C VAL A 822 33.52 30.82 7.83
N ILE A 823 32.61 31.66 7.32
CA ILE A 823 32.84 32.48 6.13
C ILE A 823 34.04 33.41 6.36
N SER A 824 34.10 34.08 7.51
CA SER A 824 35.16 35.03 7.84
C SER A 824 36.53 34.36 7.99
N LEU A 825 36.59 33.11 8.48
CA LEU A 825 37.82 32.30 8.52
C LEU A 825 38.35 32.02 7.11
N ILE A 826 37.46 31.66 6.16
CA ILE A 826 37.83 31.43 4.75
C ILE A 826 38.27 32.75 4.10
N LEU A 827 37.57 33.86 4.36
CA LEU A 827 37.94 35.18 3.83
C LEU A 827 39.29 35.70 4.35
N THR A 828 39.77 35.18 5.48
CA THR A 828 41.09 35.53 6.04
C THR A 828 42.23 34.73 5.39
N GLU A 829 41.94 33.49 4.96
CA GLU A 829 42.89 32.63 4.22
C GLU A 829 42.99 33.00 2.74
N THR A 830 41.83 33.18 2.10
CA THR A 830 41.75 33.57 0.69
C THR A 830 42.31 34.97 0.51
N ARG A 831 42.96 35.26 -0.63
CA ARG A 831 43.39 36.63 -0.98
C ARG A 831 42.20 37.52 -1.34
N PHE A 832 41.29 37.70 -0.39
CA PHE A 832 40.10 38.51 -0.55
C PHE A 832 40.51 39.99 -0.67
N ASN A 833 40.38 40.55 -1.88
CA ASN A 833 40.60 41.96 -2.15
C ASN A 833 39.25 42.71 -2.16
N GLU A 834 39.26 44.03 -1.90
CA GLU A 834 38.07 44.90 -1.99
C GLU A 834 37.33 44.81 -3.35
N SER A 835 38.00 44.33 -4.41
CA SER A 835 37.39 44.08 -5.73
C SER A 835 36.37 42.93 -5.76
N ASN A 836 36.42 41.98 -4.82
CA ASN A 836 35.56 40.79 -4.79
C ASN A 836 34.36 40.94 -3.83
N ALA A 837 34.28 42.05 -3.09
CA ALA A 837 33.16 42.38 -2.21
C ALA A 837 31.77 42.39 -2.90
N PRO A 838 31.61 42.81 -4.18
CA PRO A 838 30.32 42.71 -4.87
C PRO A 838 29.89 41.26 -5.09
N ASN A 839 30.84 40.36 -5.39
CA ASN A 839 30.57 38.95 -5.63
C ASN A 839 30.16 38.23 -4.34
N LEU A 840 30.73 38.61 -3.18
CA LEU A 840 30.32 38.11 -1.87
C LEU A 840 28.87 38.47 -1.55
N ARG A 841 28.47 39.73 -1.80
CA ARG A 841 27.08 40.19 -1.62
C ARG A 841 26.09 39.56 -2.60
N GLN A 842 26.57 39.10 -3.75
CA GLN A 842 25.75 38.36 -4.71
C GLN A 842 25.58 36.88 -4.32
N LEU A 843 26.60 36.28 -3.70
CA LEU A 843 26.58 34.90 -3.22
C LEU A 843 25.75 34.73 -1.94
N LEU A 844 25.85 35.68 -1.01
CA LEU A 844 25.08 35.71 0.23
C LEU A 844 23.77 36.45 -0.01
N THR A 845 22.66 35.72 -0.14
CA THR A 845 21.33 36.32 -0.38
C THR A 845 20.69 36.92 0.88
N ASP A 846 21.19 36.58 2.06
CA ASP A 846 20.68 37.02 3.36
C ASP A 846 21.46 38.24 3.88
N GLU A 847 20.79 39.39 3.94
CA GLU A 847 21.34 40.65 4.49
C GLU A 847 21.78 40.52 5.96
N SER A 848 21.12 39.67 6.76
CA SER A 848 21.49 39.46 8.16
C SER A 848 22.85 38.76 8.29
N LEU A 849 23.15 37.83 7.39
CA LEU A 849 24.42 37.12 7.33
C LEU A 849 25.56 38.04 6.90
N ILE A 850 25.32 38.93 5.92
CA ILE A 850 26.31 39.93 5.48
C ILE A 850 26.70 40.86 6.63
N GLN A 851 25.72 41.36 7.40
CA GLN A 851 25.98 42.22 8.56
C GLN A 851 26.79 41.50 9.65
N SER A 852 26.51 40.21 9.88
CA SER A 852 27.28 39.39 10.81
C SER A 852 28.72 39.15 10.33
N VAL A 853 28.94 38.91 9.03
CA VAL A 853 30.28 38.77 8.45
C VAL A 853 31.08 40.07 8.59
N ASP A 854 30.51 41.21 8.21
CA ASP A 854 31.19 42.51 8.32
C ASP A 854 31.59 42.85 9.77
N ARG A 855 30.76 42.46 10.74
CA ARG A 855 31.03 42.64 12.18
C ARG A 855 32.14 41.73 12.70
N ILE A 856 32.12 40.46 12.33
CA ILE A 856 32.97 39.41 12.93
C ILE A 856 34.35 39.33 12.24
N HIS A 857 34.43 39.64 10.94
CA HIS A 857 35.64 39.47 10.14
C HIS A 857 36.88 40.17 10.73
N GLY A 858 36.71 41.36 11.32
CA GLY A 858 37.80 42.09 11.96
C GLY A 858 38.37 41.42 13.22
N GLU A 859 37.55 40.66 13.97
CA GLU A 859 37.99 39.95 15.19
C GLU A 859 38.69 38.61 14.88
N ILE A 860 38.38 38.00 13.73
CA ILE A 860 38.92 36.68 13.35
C ILE A 860 40.38 36.72 12.93
N SER A 861 40.87 37.83 12.39
CA SER A 861 42.28 38.00 12.02
C SER A 861 43.28 37.82 13.20
N ALA A 862 42.79 37.84 14.45
CA ALA A 862 43.59 37.66 15.66
C ALA A 862 43.61 36.21 16.19
N VAL A 863 42.86 35.29 15.56
CA VAL A 863 42.79 33.88 15.98
C VAL A 863 44.01 33.11 15.46
N ASP A 864 44.71 32.42 16.36
CA ASP A 864 45.85 31.57 16.01
C ASP A 864 45.43 30.29 15.27
N GLU A 865 46.29 29.81 14.37
CA GLU A 865 46.05 28.61 13.53
C GLU A 865 45.50 27.39 14.29
N PRO A 866 46.05 26.99 15.46
CA PRO A 866 45.56 25.85 16.22
C PRO A 866 44.13 26.02 16.74
N SER A 867 43.70 27.26 17.00
CA SER A 867 42.38 27.57 17.57
C SER A 867 41.26 27.63 16.52
N LYS A 868 41.59 27.67 15.23
CA LYS A 868 40.60 27.73 14.14
C LYS A 868 39.68 26.51 14.09
N LEU A 869 40.24 25.29 14.21
CA LEU A 869 39.43 24.06 14.26
C LEU A 869 38.56 23.97 15.52
N LEU A 870 39.09 24.40 16.66
CA LEU A 870 38.35 24.44 17.92
C LEU A 870 37.13 25.37 17.82
N LEU A 871 37.29 26.52 17.17
CA LEU A 871 36.21 27.47 16.92
C LEU A 871 35.16 26.89 15.97
N ILE A 872 35.58 26.15 14.92
CA ILE A 872 34.65 25.44 14.01
C ILE A 872 33.82 24.41 14.76
N ASP A 873 34.43 23.60 15.62
CA ASP A 873 33.70 22.58 16.40
C ASP A 873 32.65 23.21 17.34
N GLN A 874 32.90 24.42 17.87
CA GLN A 874 31.91 25.17 18.65
C GLN A 874 30.78 25.73 17.78
N CYS A 875 31.04 26.06 16.52
CA CYS A 875 30.06 26.61 15.58
C CYS A 875 29.10 25.54 15.02
N LEU A 876 29.58 24.31 14.80
CA LEU A 876 28.82 23.24 14.13
C LEU A 876 27.41 22.98 14.71
N PRO A 877 27.19 22.90 16.05
CA PRO A 877 25.86 22.70 16.62
C PRO A 877 24.87 23.83 16.31
N ALA A 878 25.35 25.08 16.22
CA ALA A 878 24.52 26.24 15.89
C ALA A 878 24.22 26.28 14.39
N ILE A 879 25.20 26.01 13.53
CA ILE A 879 25.05 25.95 12.07
C ILE A 879 24.01 24.89 11.65
N ARG A 880 23.92 23.76 12.35
CA ARG A 880 22.89 22.74 12.10
C ARG A 880 21.46 23.28 12.16
N LYS A 881 21.21 24.32 12.95
CA LYS A 881 19.90 24.95 13.14
C LYS A 881 19.52 25.95 12.04
N LEU A 882 20.39 26.21 11.06
CA LEU A 882 20.07 27.08 9.93
C LEU A 882 18.94 26.49 9.04
N PRO A 883 18.11 27.35 8.42
CA PRO A 883 17.05 26.92 7.51
C PRO A 883 17.59 26.08 6.34
N GLU A 884 16.83 25.07 5.91
CA GLU A 884 17.19 24.20 4.76
C GLU A 884 17.40 24.95 3.45
N SER A 885 16.80 26.15 3.31
CA SER A 885 17.02 27.02 2.15
C SER A 885 18.45 27.55 2.02
N THR A 886 19.28 27.42 3.05
CA THR A 886 20.66 27.90 3.07
C THR A 886 21.61 26.74 2.75
N ASP A 887 22.07 26.66 1.51
CA ASP A 887 23.06 25.64 1.10
C ASP A 887 24.47 26.01 1.57
N THR A 888 24.73 25.73 2.85
CA THR A 888 26.01 26.03 3.52
C THR A 888 27.22 25.43 2.80
N TYR A 889 27.09 24.25 2.21
CA TYR A 889 28.17 23.57 1.50
C TYR A 889 28.51 24.26 0.17
N ALA A 890 27.49 24.58 -0.64
CA ALA A 890 27.69 25.29 -1.90
C ALA A 890 28.35 26.66 -1.71
N ILE A 891 27.96 27.40 -0.67
CA ILE A 891 28.55 28.71 -0.33
C ILE A 891 30.03 28.57 0.03
N ILE A 892 30.36 27.65 0.95
CA ILE A 892 31.75 27.41 1.40
C ILE A 892 32.63 26.97 0.23
N LYS A 893 32.16 26.01 -0.58
CA LYS A 893 32.89 25.51 -1.74
C LYS A 893 33.19 26.63 -2.75
N THR A 894 32.21 27.47 -3.04
CA THR A 894 32.37 28.61 -3.96
C THR A 894 33.40 29.61 -3.43
N LEU A 895 33.42 29.87 -2.12
CA LEU A 895 34.37 30.80 -1.50
C LEU A 895 35.82 30.29 -1.57
N ILE A 896 36.03 29.01 -1.30
CA ILE A 896 37.37 28.38 -1.34
C ILE A 896 37.91 28.31 -2.78
N GLU A 897 37.04 28.15 -3.78
CA GLU A 897 37.45 28.09 -5.20
C GLU A 897 37.93 29.46 -5.76
N TRP A 898 37.75 30.57 -5.03
CA TRP A 898 38.04 31.93 -5.54
C TRP A 898 39.51 32.24 -5.80
N ASP A 899 40.44 31.66 -5.04
CA ASP A 899 41.87 31.97 -5.16
C ASP A 899 42.69 30.90 -5.92
N SER A 900 42.02 29.86 -6.42
CA SER A 900 42.62 28.73 -7.17
C SER A 900 43.73 27.99 -6.40
N SER A 901 43.82 28.14 -5.07
CA SER A 901 44.80 27.44 -4.23
C SER A 901 44.17 26.98 -2.92
N ILE A 902 44.05 25.67 -2.71
CA ILE A 902 43.40 25.12 -1.52
C ILE A 902 44.45 24.88 -0.42
N SER A 903 44.29 25.55 0.72
CA SER A 903 45.03 25.26 1.94
C SER A 903 44.54 23.96 2.60
N LEU A 904 45.36 23.37 3.47
CA LEU A 904 45.00 22.14 4.17
C LEU A 904 43.83 22.34 5.15
N PHE A 905 43.70 23.56 5.70
CA PHE A 905 42.58 23.98 6.53
C PHE A 905 41.28 24.08 5.73
N GLU A 906 41.31 24.73 4.56
CA GLU A 906 40.17 24.81 3.65
C GLU A 906 39.74 23.44 3.13
N TYR A 907 40.70 22.57 2.80
CA TYR A 907 40.40 21.17 2.45
C TYR A 907 39.65 20.46 3.59
N THR A 908 40.07 20.67 4.84
CA THR A 908 39.41 20.08 6.02
C THR A 908 38.00 20.61 6.20
N LEU A 909 37.78 21.92 5.97
CA LEU A 909 36.46 22.54 5.99
C LEU A 909 35.51 21.94 4.94
N ILE A 910 35.99 21.71 3.72
CA ILE A 910 35.20 21.04 2.67
C ILE A 910 34.70 19.68 3.17
N GLN A 911 35.59 18.87 3.75
CA GLN A 911 35.22 17.53 4.26
C GLN A 911 34.20 17.58 5.40
N ILE A 912 34.34 18.55 6.32
CA ILE A 912 33.39 18.76 7.43
C ILE A 912 31.99 19.10 6.88
N PHE A 913 31.90 20.05 5.95
CA PHE A 913 30.62 20.55 5.46
C PHE A 913 29.97 19.65 4.41
N GLU A 914 30.75 18.89 3.65
CA GLU A 914 30.22 17.85 2.77
C GLU A 914 29.53 16.75 3.58
N ARG A 915 30.13 16.34 4.70
CA ARG A 915 29.51 15.40 5.64
C ARG A 915 28.22 15.95 6.24
N GLU A 916 28.20 17.21 6.67
CA GLU A 916 26.99 17.83 7.21
C GLU A 916 25.89 18.00 6.14
N HIS A 917 26.27 18.27 4.89
CA HIS A 917 25.34 18.31 3.76
C HIS A 917 24.73 16.93 3.46
N ALA A 918 25.57 15.88 3.40
CA ALA A 918 25.14 14.50 3.23
C ALA A 918 24.21 14.04 4.36
N ARG A 919 24.50 14.41 5.62
CA ARG A 919 23.60 14.13 6.76
C ARG A 919 22.21 14.76 6.62
N LYS A 920 22.11 15.96 6.02
CA LYS A 920 20.83 16.65 5.84
C LYS A 920 20.02 16.15 4.64
N HIS A 921 20.67 15.79 3.53
CA HIS A 921 20.00 15.49 2.26
C HIS A 921 19.99 14.00 1.87
N ASP A 922 20.94 13.20 2.34
CA ASP A 922 21.12 11.78 2.00
C ASP A 922 20.79 10.83 3.18
N ALA A 923 20.05 11.29 4.20
CA ALA A 923 19.68 10.49 5.37
C ALA A 923 18.94 9.16 5.03
N ASP A 924 18.33 9.08 3.85
CA ASP A 924 17.62 7.90 3.35
C ASP A 924 18.49 6.95 2.50
N HIS A 925 19.76 7.29 2.21
CA HIS A 925 20.66 6.48 1.38
C HIS A 925 21.97 6.19 2.11
N ALA A 926 22.13 4.97 2.63
CA ALA A 926 23.42 4.54 3.18
C ALA A 926 24.53 4.65 2.11
N PRO A 927 25.74 5.12 2.47
CA PRO A 927 26.83 5.25 1.51
C PRO A 927 27.09 3.89 0.85
N ILE A 928 27.19 3.90 -0.48
CA ILE A 928 27.39 2.68 -1.27
C ILE A 928 28.76 2.10 -0.93
N THR A 929 28.79 1.05 -0.12
CA THR A 929 29.98 0.23 0.11
C THR A 929 30.33 -0.50 -1.19
N GLN A 930 31.48 -0.18 -1.77
CA GLN A 930 32.01 -0.83 -2.98
C GLN A 930 33.12 -1.83 -2.66
N TRP A 931 33.79 -1.68 -1.52
CA TRP A 931 34.93 -2.50 -1.10
C TRP A 931 34.70 -3.04 0.32
N HIS A 932 34.88 -4.34 0.52
CA HIS A 932 34.70 -5.01 1.83
C HIS A 932 36.01 -5.48 2.45
N CYS A 933 37.13 -5.28 1.76
CA CYS A 933 38.46 -5.61 2.24
C CYS A 933 39.48 -4.58 1.73
N LEU A 934 40.62 -4.50 2.41
CA LEU A 934 41.71 -3.58 2.08
C LEU A 934 42.56 -4.05 0.89
N THR A 935 42.36 -5.29 0.43
CA THR A 935 43.13 -5.91 -0.66
C THR A 935 42.82 -5.22 -1.99
N GLY A 936 43.84 -4.70 -2.68
CA GLY A 936 43.71 -3.93 -3.92
C GLY A 936 43.58 -2.41 -3.73
N LEU A 937 43.59 -1.93 -2.48
CA LEU A 937 43.58 -0.49 -2.12
C LEU A 937 44.89 -0.08 -1.42
N GLU A 938 45.94 -0.89 -1.52
CA GLU A 938 47.21 -0.65 -0.83
C GLU A 938 47.90 0.62 -1.32
N ASP A 939 47.75 0.95 -2.60
CA ASP A 939 48.29 2.18 -3.20
C ASP A 939 47.58 3.42 -2.63
N ASP A 940 46.26 3.35 -2.42
CA ASP A 940 45.46 4.44 -1.87
C ASP A 940 45.76 4.66 -0.37
N ILE A 941 45.99 3.57 0.39
CA ILE A 941 46.43 3.64 1.80
C ILE A 941 47.87 4.18 1.89
N SER A 942 48.75 3.75 0.98
CA SER A 942 50.13 4.23 0.89
C SER A 942 50.20 5.72 0.54
N GLN A 943 49.25 6.21 -0.26
CA GLN A 943 49.10 7.63 -0.59
C GLN A 943 48.75 8.47 0.64
N ILE A 944 47.83 7.99 1.49
CA ILE A 944 47.45 8.69 2.73
C ILE A 944 48.59 8.67 3.76
N SER A 945 49.20 7.50 3.99
CA SER A 945 50.28 7.37 4.97
C SER A 945 51.51 8.21 4.56
N SER A 946 51.90 8.16 3.28
CA SER A 946 53.02 8.94 2.75
C SER A 946 52.75 10.45 2.79
N PHE A 947 51.50 10.88 2.58
CA PHE A 947 51.13 12.29 2.69
C PHE A 947 51.18 12.77 4.14
N LEU A 948 50.60 12.02 5.08
CA LEU A 948 50.61 12.35 6.51
C LEU A 948 52.04 12.37 7.09
N ALA A 949 52.90 11.43 6.67
CA ALA A 949 54.30 11.38 7.05
C ALA A 949 55.10 12.59 6.53
N ASN A 950 54.86 13.00 5.28
CA ASN A 950 55.55 14.13 4.65
C ASN A 950 55.11 15.51 5.18
N LEU A 951 53.97 15.61 5.88
CA LEU A 951 53.58 16.81 6.62
C LEU A 951 54.40 17.02 7.90
N SER A 952 55.22 16.05 8.30
CA SER A 952 56.17 16.19 9.40
C SER A 952 57.47 16.83 8.94
N ALA A 953 57.97 17.83 9.67
CA ALA A 953 59.29 18.41 9.42
C ALA A 953 60.45 17.52 9.95
N ASN A 954 60.13 16.43 10.65
CA ASN A 954 61.10 15.57 11.33
C ASN A 954 61.10 14.16 10.70
N PRO A 955 62.20 13.71 10.06
CA PRO A 955 62.25 12.41 9.39
C PRO A 955 62.00 11.23 10.33
N ALA A 956 62.32 11.35 11.63
CA ALA A 956 62.02 10.32 12.62
C ALA A 956 60.51 10.22 12.94
N ALA A 957 59.77 11.33 12.82
CA ALA A 957 58.32 11.33 12.99
C ALA A 957 57.61 10.75 11.76
N ALA A 958 58.10 11.05 10.56
CA ALA A 958 57.64 10.44 9.30
C ALA A 958 57.77 8.92 9.34
N GLU A 959 58.96 8.41 9.73
CA GLU A 959 59.23 6.97 9.83
C GLU A 959 58.31 6.26 10.84
N ASN A 960 58.03 6.90 11.99
CA ASN A 960 57.10 6.35 12.99
C ASN A 960 55.67 6.24 12.46
N ILE A 961 55.19 7.23 11.68
CA ILE A 961 53.87 7.20 11.06
C ILE A 961 53.78 6.07 10.04
N SER A 962 54.74 5.98 9.11
CA SER A 962 54.80 4.90 8.12
C SER A 962 54.83 3.51 8.78
N ASN A 963 55.65 3.34 9.82
CA ASN A 963 55.76 2.08 10.55
C ASN A 963 54.48 1.71 11.30
N HIS A 964 53.75 2.68 11.86
CA HIS A 964 52.47 2.41 12.55
C HIS A 964 51.40 1.94 11.57
N PHE A 965 51.29 2.58 10.41
CA PHE A 965 50.40 2.13 9.34
C PHE A 965 50.77 0.72 8.85
N GLN A 966 52.06 0.44 8.67
CA GLN A 966 52.52 -0.90 8.27
C GLN A 966 52.26 -1.95 9.36
N ALA A 967 52.40 -1.62 10.64
CA ALA A 967 52.15 -2.55 11.73
C ALA A 967 50.66 -2.87 11.92
N ARG A 968 49.77 -1.89 11.65
CA ARG A 968 48.34 -2.02 11.88
C ARG A 968 47.56 -2.57 10.69
N LEU A 969 48.02 -2.28 9.47
CA LEU A 969 47.34 -2.65 8.21
C LEU A 969 48.15 -3.64 7.36
N GLY A 970 49.35 -4.03 7.79
CA GLY A 970 50.33 -4.78 6.99
C GLY A 970 50.07 -6.26 6.78
N ASP A 971 49.05 -6.85 7.43
CA ASP A 971 48.68 -8.26 7.23
C ASP A 971 48.20 -8.54 5.77
N TYR A 972 47.88 -7.49 5.01
CA TYR A 972 47.31 -7.59 3.65
C TYR A 972 48.34 -7.43 2.52
N LYS A 973 49.44 -6.67 2.71
CA LYS A 973 50.69 -6.59 1.89
C LYS A 973 51.60 -5.47 2.41
N ARG A 974 52.84 -5.35 1.89
CA ARG A 974 53.79 -4.27 2.26
C ARG A 974 53.39 -2.94 1.62
N LEU A 975 53.12 -1.92 2.43
CA LEU A 975 52.89 -0.54 2.00
C LEU A 975 54.20 0.08 1.50
N THR A 976 54.13 0.88 0.44
CA THR A 976 55.30 1.52 -0.17
C THR A 976 55.30 3.02 0.08
N GLU A 977 56.41 3.56 0.56
CA GLU A 977 56.58 5.02 0.66
C GLU A 977 56.68 5.64 -0.74
N LEU A 978 55.79 6.60 -1.03
CA LEU A 978 55.73 7.26 -2.33
C LEU A 978 56.65 8.50 -2.38
N PRO A 979 57.27 8.82 -3.53
CA PRO A 979 58.10 10.02 -3.69
C PRO A 979 57.28 11.31 -3.56
N LEU A 980 57.91 12.41 -3.09
CA LEU A 980 57.29 13.72 -2.88
C LEU A 980 56.51 14.27 -4.09
N GLU A 981 56.91 13.93 -5.32
CA GLU A 981 56.24 14.35 -6.56
C GLU A 981 54.83 13.75 -6.74
N HIS A 982 54.48 12.71 -5.98
CA HIS A 982 53.21 11.99 -6.07
C HIS A 982 52.19 12.44 -4.99
N ASN A 983 52.59 13.35 -4.09
CA ASN A 983 51.79 13.82 -2.95
C ASN A 983 51.01 15.11 -3.24
N THR A 984 50.10 15.04 -4.21
CA THR A 984 49.20 16.14 -4.56
C THR A 984 47.83 15.96 -3.91
N PHE A 985 47.14 17.06 -3.52
CA PHE A 985 45.79 17.03 -2.96
C PHE A 985 44.80 16.22 -3.83
N ASP A 986 44.85 16.34 -5.15
CA ASP A 986 43.96 15.60 -6.06
C ASP A 986 44.08 14.08 -5.92
N ARG A 987 45.29 13.56 -5.66
CA ARG A 987 45.53 12.12 -5.49
C ARG A 987 45.10 11.65 -4.12
N VAL A 988 45.32 12.49 -3.11
CA VAL A 988 44.85 12.23 -1.74
C VAL A 988 43.33 12.21 -1.70
N ASP A 989 42.67 13.14 -2.38
CA ASP A 989 41.22 13.20 -2.48
C ASP A 989 40.66 12.00 -3.26
N GLN A 990 41.28 11.61 -4.37
CA GLN A 990 40.94 10.39 -5.09
C GLN A 990 41.10 9.12 -4.23
N ALA A 991 42.18 9.02 -3.46
CA ALA A 991 42.40 7.91 -2.54
C ALA A 991 41.33 7.89 -1.43
N LEU A 992 41.08 9.03 -0.78
CA LEU A 992 40.05 9.15 0.25
C LEU A 992 38.63 8.86 -0.28
N ASN A 993 38.32 9.28 -1.51
CA ASN A 993 37.04 8.98 -2.17
C ASN A 993 36.85 7.48 -2.43
N LYS A 994 37.90 6.77 -2.85
CA LYS A 994 37.81 5.31 -2.97
C LYS A 994 37.64 4.65 -1.60
N LEU A 995 38.39 5.10 -0.61
CA LEU A 995 38.37 4.56 0.74
C LEU A 995 37.07 4.89 1.49
N SER A 996 36.36 5.97 1.16
CA SER A 996 35.03 6.26 1.73
C SER A 996 33.96 5.27 1.27
N HIS A 997 34.23 4.49 0.23
CA HIS A 997 33.38 3.38 -0.20
C HIS A 997 33.78 2.02 0.43
N LEU A 998 34.68 2.00 1.42
CA LEU A 998 34.93 0.80 2.23
C LEU A 998 33.79 0.55 3.23
N ASP A 999 33.66 -0.68 3.71
CA ASP A 999 32.76 -1.01 4.81
C ASP A 999 33.10 -0.20 6.08
N ALA A 1000 32.10 -0.01 6.94
CA ALA A 1000 32.23 0.86 8.10
C ALA A 1000 33.35 0.42 9.07
N ALA A 1001 33.65 -0.88 9.16
CA ALA A 1001 34.72 -1.38 10.02
C ALA A 1001 36.10 -0.98 9.47
N ASN A 1002 36.35 -1.18 8.18
CA ASN A 1002 37.61 -0.82 7.55
C ASN A 1002 37.83 0.70 7.45
N ARG A 1003 36.78 1.49 7.23
CA ARG A 1003 36.86 2.96 7.28
C ARG A 1003 37.28 3.47 8.65
N ARG A 1004 36.65 2.94 9.71
CA ARG A 1004 37.01 3.24 11.10
C ARG A 1004 38.43 2.81 11.42
N LEU A 1005 38.86 1.64 10.93
CA LEU A 1005 40.21 1.14 11.13
C LEU A 1005 41.26 2.10 10.55
N ILE A 1006 41.07 2.60 9.32
CA ILE A 1006 41.99 3.56 8.70
C ILE A 1006 42.00 4.89 9.45
N ALA A 1007 40.82 5.43 9.77
CA ALA A 1007 40.71 6.71 10.48
C ALA A 1007 41.34 6.66 11.89
N ASN A 1008 41.11 5.56 12.63
CA ASN A 1008 41.74 5.34 13.93
C ASN A 1008 43.25 5.18 13.80
N THR A 1009 43.73 4.45 12.79
CA THR A 1009 45.17 4.28 12.54
C THR A 1009 45.85 5.62 12.28
N ALA A 1010 45.22 6.52 11.51
CA ALA A 1010 45.72 7.87 11.28
C ALA A 1010 45.80 8.71 12.57
N SER A 1011 44.77 8.63 13.43
CA SER A 1011 44.73 9.33 14.72
C SER A 1011 45.79 8.79 15.70
N GLU A 1012 45.89 7.47 15.83
CA GLU A 1012 46.89 6.79 16.67
C GLU A 1012 48.32 7.13 16.22
N ALA A 1013 48.57 7.16 14.91
CA ALA A 1013 49.87 7.50 14.35
C ALA A 1013 50.30 8.93 14.72
N LEU A 1014 49.36 9.88 14.82
CA LEU A 1014 49.65 11.23 15.31
C LEU A 1014 49.95 11.28 16.81
N GLY A 1015 49.27 10.45 17.60
CA GLY A 1015 49.54 10.34 19.04
C GLY A 1015 50.96 9.86 19.38
N LEU A 1016 51.64 9.21 18.44
CA LEU A 1016 53.04 8.78 18.55
C LEU A 1016 54.05 9.91 18.28
N VAL A 1017 53.61 11.05 17.75
CA VAL A 1017 54.46 12.21 17.46
C VAL A 1017 54.48 13.16 18.66
N LYS A 1018 55.66 13.42 19.23
CA LYS A 1018 55.81 14.28 20.43
C LYS A 1018 55.28 15.72 20.28
N ALA A 1019 55.20 16.23 19.06
CA ALA A 1019 54.66 17.55 18.72
C ALA A 1019 54.20 17.55 17.24
N PRO A 1020 52.95 17.15 16.93
CA PRO A 1020 52.43 17.17 15.56
C PRO A 1020 52.32 18.61 15.03
N THR A 1021 52.55 18.79 13.74
CA THR A 1021 52.35 20.10 13.10
C THR A 1021 50.86 20.40 12.96
N THR A 1022 50.48 21.68 12.91
CA THR A 1022 49.09 22.10 12.70
C THR A 1022 48.49 21.48 11.43
N ASN A 1023 49.28 21.39 10.36
CA ASN A 1023 48.88 20.70 9.12
C ASN A 1023 48.61 19.20 9.32
N GLN A 1024 49.41 18.50 10.12
CA GLN A 1024 49.15 17.09 10.42
C GLN A 1024 47.80 16.88 11.12
N VAL A 1025 47.45 17.77 12.05
CA VAL A 1025 46.17 17.75 12.77
C VAL A 1025 45.00 18.02 11.82
N HIS A 1026 45.11 19.04 10.96
CA HIS A 1026 44.10 19.34 9.94
C HIS A 1026 43.87 18.14 9.02
N PHE A 1027 44.93 17.52 8.50
CA PHE A 1027 44.79 16.40 7.56
C PHE A 1027 44.19 15.16 8.22
N ALA A 1028 44.59 14.81 9.44
CA ALA A 1028 43.97 13.68 10.14
C ALA A 1028 42.49 13.93 10.46
N ARG A 1029 42.11 15.18 10.76
CA ARG A 1029 40.69 15.53 10.89
C ARG A 1029 39.97 15.36 9.54
N ALA A 1030 40.56 15.78 8.44
CA ALA A 1030 39.98 15.60 7.10
C ALA A 1030 39.77 14.11 6.74
N ILE A 1031 40.76 13.24 7.04
CA ILE A 1031 40.63 11.77 6.88
C ILE A 1031 39.45 11.24 7.71
N SER A 1032 39.36 11.67 8.97
CA SER A 1032 38.27 11.27 9.86
C SER A 1032 36.91 11.69 9.28
N GLU A 1033 36.74 12.96 8.91
CA GLU A 1033 35.46 13.45 8.41
C GLU A 1033 35.02 12.75 7.13
N ARG A 1034 35.95 12.47 6.21
CA ARG A 1034 35.65 11.77 4.95
C ARG A 1034 35.31 10.30 5.17
N LEU A 1035 36.01 9.59 6.06
CA LEU A 1035 35.80 8.16 6.30
C LEU A 1035 34.68 7.85 7.30
N TYR A 1036 34.32 8.79 8.18
CA TYR A 1036 33.16 8.70 9.09
C TYR A 1036 31.89 9.36 8.54
N SER A 1037 31.92 9.92 7.32
CA SER A 1037 30.73 10.27 6.53
C SER A 1037 30.00 9.01 6.10
#